data_AF-A0A1Q9C512-F1
#
_entry.id   AF-A0A1Q9C512-F1
#
_cell.length_a   1.000
_cell.length_b   1.000
_cell.length_c   1.000
_cell.angle_alpha   90.00
_cell.angle_beta   90.00
_cell.angle_gamma   90.00
#
_symmetry.space_group_name_H-M   'P 1'
#
loop_
_entity.id
_entity.type
_entity.pdbx_description
1 polymer ?
#
loop_
_entity_poly.entity_id
_entity_poly.type
_entity_poly.pdbx_seq_one_letter_code
_entity_poly.pdbx_strand_id
1 'polypeptide(L)'
;MAAAISAPWNYALIRFFIGCAGATFVTNQFWCSLMFAPNVIGTANATAAGWGNLGGGVTQIFMISVLFNPMTSSGMEADTAWRVAMIVPAVLFVITAACLKLLCWDTPTAKRFDVSVTGKTKKPSLWDYVEVCSDFRVLVMIMQYSACFGTELAMNNQLATHFRTYFQMDAADASALAGAFGLMNLFARSLGGITSDILFKYMGFRGRIWAQFLSLFFEAIFLFCFGLVDNSQPWYVALAVLVCFSLFVQMAEGTSYGIVPFMNRPQLAVVSALVGAGGNLGAVIAGFCFYRPIDDPLLPFQVHAGYVMFWALLSPCYYWEEHGGMFHGPKEVTSDKSEAKDGTGRTLAALAWSARLQARTSIFLADRANKFEPIVFLTPAHNISQPCATRDGKIVDGRIALSTALWDTSLEMPGRQDATEVDARDANTPDKWIKRHPDMLRNTGAHPFNSEPPLKNLQAAGWITPPALYVVRNHGAVPQLSWSEHRLKITGVPKPVELSMEQIASGEWGTIVSIPVTFICAGNRRKEQNLTKKTVGFDWGAGAVGNSVWTGVRLCDLLAAVGITRPSKEHRFVHFEGPLGELPQGKTGSYGTSIDLGWALDRERDVLLAFKQNGELLTPDHGFPLRTLLPGCIGGRMIKWLSSMWVSDKPSENHYHYFDNRVLPPHVDADLAYAEGWWYKPEYIINHMNINSAMFEPRHNSFVEEKNLPKTIKVSGYGYTGGG
;
A
#
# COMPACT_ATOMS: atom_id res chain seq x y z
N MET A 1 -13.37 -34.39 16.01
CA MET A 1 -13.79 -34.23 17.42
C MET A 1 -15.31 -34.28 17.57
N ALA A 2 -16.10 -33.46 16.86
CA ALA A 2 -17.57 -33.49 16.96
C ALA A 2 -18.21 -34.87 16.68
N ALA A 3 -17.68 -35.63 15.72
CA ALA A 3 -18.14 -37.01 15.43
C ALA A 3 -17.84 -38.03 16.55
N ALA A 4 -17.15 -37.65 17.62
CA ALA A 4 -16.79 -38.51 18.76
C ALA A 4 -17.53 -38.14 20.05
N ILE A 5 -18.53 -37.24 19.98
CA ILE A 5 -19.38 -36.91 21.13
C ILE A 5 -20.16 -38.16 21.56
N SER A 6 -20.08 -38.48 22.84
CA SER A 6 -20.68 -39.67 23.45
C SER A 6 -21.11 -39.46 24.90
N ALA A 7 -20.77 -38.33 25.52
CA ALA A 7 -21.12 -38.02 26.91
C ALA A 7 -21.29 -36.49 27.12
N PRO A 8 -22.06 -36.04 28.12
CA PRO A 8 -22.26 -34.60 28.39
C PRO A 8 -20.95 -33.83 28.65
N TRP A 9 -19.98 -34.45 29.32
CA TRP A 9 -18.69 -33.82 29.62
C TRP A 9 -17.83 -33.62 28.36
N ASN A 10 -17.82 -34.59 27.43
CA ASN A 10 -17.04 -34.47 26.19
C ASN A 10 -17.74 -33.54 25.18
N TYR A 11 -19.07 -33.45 25.23
CA TYR A 11 -19.84 -32.42 24.52
C TYR A 11 -19.43 -31.00 24.94
N ALA A 12 -19.37 -30.72 26.25
CA ALA A 12 -18.97 -29.41 26.77
C ALA A 12 -17.52 -29.07 26.38
N LEU A 13 -16.60 -30.03 26.53
CA LEU A 13 -15.20 -29.88 26.15
C LEU A 13 -15.03 -29.63 24.64
N ILE A 14 -15.74 -30.37 23.80
CA ILE A 14 -15.68 -30.19 22.33
C ILE A 14 -16.26 -28.84 21.94
N ARG A 15 -17.37 -28.39 22.55
CA ARG A 15 -17.91 -27.04 22.30
C ARG A 15 -16.94 -25.93 22.70
N PHE A 16 -16.20 -26.09 23.79
CA PHE A 16 -15.14 -25.15 24.16
C PHE A 16 -14.08 -25.01 23.05
N PHE A 17 -13.55 -26.13 22.52
CA PHE A 17 -12.56 -26.09 21.44
C PHE A 17 -13.13 -25.62 20.10
N ILE A 18 -14.39 -25.92 19.78
CA ILE A 18 -15.08 -25.36 18.61
C ILE A 18 -15.22 -23.84 18.76
N GLY A 19 -15.46 -23.33 19.96
CA GLY A 19 -15.47 -21.90 20.25
C GLY A 19 -14.15 -21.21 19.89
N CYS A 20 -13.02 -21.90 20.02
CA CYS A 20 -11.71 -21.39 19.58
C CYS A 20 -11.59 -21.23 18.06
N ALA A 21 -12.43 -21.90 17.26
CA ALA A 21 -12.44 -21.74 15.80
C ALA A 21 -12.83 -20.31 15.37
N GLY A 22 -13.58 -19.58 16.21
CA GLY A 22 -13.88 -18.17 16.01
C GLY A 22 -12.64 -17.27 16.00
N ALA A 23 -11.49 -17.73 16.49
CA ALA A 23 -10.22 -17.00 16.40
C ALA A 23 -9.72 -16.84 14.96
N THR A 24 -10.21 -17.66 14.01
CA THR A 24 -9.86 -17.52 12.57
C THR A 24 -10.32 -16.17 12.00
N PHE A 25 -11.38 -15.59 12.57
CA PHE A 25 -11.81 -14.24 12.25
C PHE A 25 -10.72 -13.21 12.59
N VAL A 26 -10.06 -13.34 13.74
CA VAL A 26 -8.99 -12.44 14.16
C VAL A 26 -7.82 -12.48 13.18
N THR A 27 -7.41 -13.67 12.76
CA THR A 27 -6.35 -13.83 11.75
C THR A 27 -6.74 -13.22 10.41
N ASN A 28 -8.01 -13.36 10.00
CA ASN A 28 -8.51 -12.73 8.78
C ASN A 28 -8.46 -11.20 8.87
N GLN A 29 -8.99 -10.62 9.95
CA GLN A 29 -8.98 -9.16 10.13
C GLN A 29 -7.57 -8.60 10.21
N PHE A 30 -6.67 -9.31 10.88
CA PHE A 30 -5.27 -8.97 10.94
C PHE A 30 -4.61 -8.98 9.55
N TRP A 31 -4.77 -10.05 8.79
CA TRP A 31 -4.19 -10.16 7.44
C TRP A 31 -4.80 -9.15 6.46
N CYS A 32 -6.12 -9.00 6.42
CA CYS A 32 -6.77 -7.98 5.59
C CYS A 32 -6.24 -6.58 5.91
N SER A 33 -6.07 -6.27 7.20
CA SER A 33 -5.55 -4.97 7.63
C SER A 33 -4.07 -4.73 7.26
N LEU A 34 -3.29 -5.79 7.05
CA LEU A 34 -1.92 -5.70 6.56
C LEU A 34 -1.84 -5.64 5.02
N MET A 35 -2.80 -6.28 4.34
CA MET A 35 -2.78 -6.43 2.89
C MET A 35 -3.31 -5.20 2.14
N PHE A 36 -4.26 -4.49 2.73
CA PHE A 36 -4.97 -3.40 2.07
C PHE A 36 -4.55 -2.03 2.58
N ALA A 37 -4.57 -1.05 1.68
CA ALA A 37 -4.20 0.32 2.00
C ALA A 37 -5.26 1.00 2.90
N PRO A 38 -4.85 1.95 3.77
CA PRO A 38 -5.74 2.65 4.72
C PRO A 38 -7.01 3.29 4.12
N ASN A 39 -6.99 3.64 2.84
CA ASN A 39 -8.12 4.27 2.14
C ASN A 39 -9.22 3.28 1.72
N VAL A 40 -8.96 1.97 1.72
CA VAL A 40 -9.91 0.92 1.32
C VAL A 40 -10.03 -0.20 2.36
N ILE A 41 -9.39 -0.04 3.51
CA ILE A 41 -9.27 -1.08 4.54
C ILE A 41 -10.62 -1.43 5.18
N GLY A 42 -11.54 -0.47 5.29
CA GLY A 42 -12.87 -0.72 5.86
C GLY A 42 -13.69 -1.64 4.97
N THR A 43 -13.69 -1.37 3.67
CA THR A 43 -14.33 -2.20 2.64
C THR A 43 -13.74 -3.61 2.64
N ALA A 44 -12.41 -3.73 2.66
CA ALA A 44 -11.74 -5.03 2.62
C ALA A 44 -12.05 -5.88 3.86
N ASN A 45 -11.87 -5.31 5.06
CA ASN A 45 -12.14 -6.00 6.32
C ASN A 45 -13.61 -6.41 6.46
N ALA A 46 -14.54 -5.50 6.12
CA ALA A 46 -15.96 -5.75 6.24
C ALA A 46 -16.47 -6.79 5.23
N THR A 47 -15.98 -6.75 3.99
CA THR A 47 -16.35 -7.74 2.96
C THR A 47 -15.85 -9.13 3.33
N ALA A 48 -14.58 -9.24 3.75
CA ALA A 48 -14.01 -10.53 4.17
C ALA A 48 -14.75 -11.09 5.40
N ALA A 49 -15.08 -10.23 6.37
CA ALA A 49 -15.89 -10.61 7.53
C ALA A 49 -17.29 -11.09 7.15
N GLY A 50 -17.99 -10.35 6.28
CA GLY A 50 -19.34 -10.69 5.83
C GLY A 50 -19.40 -12.05 5.13
N TRP A 51 -18.41 -12.34 4.28
CA TRP A 51 -18.26 -13.67 3.67
C TRP A 51 -17.96 -14.77 4.69
N GLY A 52 -17.19 -14.47 5.73
CA GLY A 52 -16.99 -15.40 6.85
C GLY A 52 -18.29 -15.72 7.57
N ASN A 53 -19.09 -14.70 7.89
CA ASN A 53 -20.37 -14.86 8.61
C ASN A 53 -21.45 -15.55 7.77
N LEU A 54 -21.45 -15.38 6.44
CA LEU A 54 -22.31 -16.14 5.52
C LEU A 54 -22.19 -17.66 5.71
N GLY A 55 -21.01 -18.15 6.13
CA GLY A 55 -20.76 -19.55 6.40
C GLY A 55 -21.77 -20.17 7.36
N GLY A 56 -22.32 -19.41 8.32
CA GLY A 56 -23.36 -19.89 9.23
C GLY A 56 -24.63 -20.33 8.49
N GLY A 57 -25.14 -19.51 7.57
CA GLY A 57 -26.32 -19.82 6.77
C GLY A 57 -26.06 -20.93 5.75
N VAL A 58 -24.92 -20.89 5.06
CA VAL A 58 -24.52 -21.94 4.10
C VAL A 58 -24.38 -23.29 4.77
N THR A 59 -23.83 -23.35 5.99
CA THR A 59 -23.65 -24.60 6.74
C THR A 59 -24.98 -25.26 7.07
N GLN A 60 -26.01 -24.48 7.45
CA GLN A 60 -27.34 -25.04 7.76
C GLN A 60 -27.95 -25.77 6.55
N ILE A 61 -27.82 -25.18 5.36
CA ILE A 61 -28.35 -25.76 4.11
C ILE A 61 -27.47 -26.93 3.66
N PHE A 62 -26.16 -26.74 3.61
CA PHE A 62 -25.22 -27.73 3.07
C PHE A 62 -25.17 -29.00 3.93
N MET A 63 -25.11 -28.87 5.25
CA MET A 63 -25.03 -30.03 6.15
C MET A 63 -26.30 -30.89 6.08
N ILE A 64 -27.49 -30.27 6.01
CA ILE A 64 -28.76 -31.01 5.98
C ILE A 64 -29.05 -31.54 4.57
N SER A 65 -29.09 -30.66 3.57
CA SER A 65 -29.60 -30.99 2.24
C SER A 65 -28.60 -31.72 1.35
N VAL A 66 -27.29 -31.45 1.50
CA VAL A 66 -26.25 -32.00 0.62
C VAL A 66 -25.55 -33.20 1.26
N LEU A 67 -25.45 -33.23 2.58
CA LEU A 67 -24.78 -34.32 3.30
C LEU A 67 -25.77 -35.26 3.99
N PHE A 68 -26.50 -34.78 4.99
CA PHE A 68 -27.31 -35.62 5.87
C PHE A 68 -28.48 -36.32 5.14
N ASN A 69 -29.34 -35.57 4.47
CA ASN A 69 -30.53 -36.12 3.80
C ASN A 69 -30.15 -37.18 2.75
N PRO A 70 -29.17 -36.95 1.85
CA PRO A 70 -28.72 -37.98 0.91
C PRO A 70 -28.19 -39.25 1.59
N MET A 71 -27.40 -39.12 2.67
CA MET A 71 -26.89 -40.28 3.42
C MET A 71 -28.04 -41.09 4.04
N THR A 72 -29.00 -40.43 4.68
CA THR A 72 -30.17 -41.12 5.27
C THR A 72 -31.09 -41.74 4.21
N SER A 73 -31.28 -41.07 3.07
CA SER A 73 -32.07 -41.59 1.94
C SER A 73 -31.42 -42.81 1.28
N SER A 74 -30.10 -42.95 1.45
CA SER A 74 -29.31 -44.10 1.00
C SER A 74 -29.28 -45.24 2.03
N GLY A 75 -30.09 -45.16 3.10
CA GLY A 75 -30.24 -46.21 4.13
C GLY A 75 -29.28 -46.11 5.32
N MET A 76 -28.52 -45.02 5.46
CA MET A 76 -27.64 -44.81 6.62
C MET A 76 -28.43 -44.38 7.85
N GLU A 77 -28.14 -44.97 9.01
CA GLU A 77 -28.73 -44.55 10.29
C GLU A 77 -28.39 -43.09 10.60
N ALA A 78 -29.34 -42.33 11.14
CA ALA A 78 -29.21 -40.89 11.39
C ALA A 78 -27.98 -40.52 12.25
N ASP A 79 -27.66 -41.28 13.31
CA ASP A 79 -26.47 -41.02 14.14
C ASP A 79 -25.19 -41.18 13.31
N THR A 80 -25.11 -42.23 12.49
CA THR A 80 -23.98 -42.49 11.60
C THR A 80 -23.88 -41.41 10.51
N ALA A 81 -25.00 -41.01 9.91
CA ALA A 81 -25.04 -39.98 8.87
C ALA A 81 -24.51 -38.63 9.38
N TRP A 82 -24.87 -38.21 10.59
CA TRP A 82 -24.32 -36.99 11.19
C TRP A 82 -22.81 -37.09 11.46
N ARG A 83 -22.33 -38.24 11.94
CA ARG A 83 -20.89 -38.45 12.18
C ARG A 83 -20.08 -38.38 10.89
N VAL A 84 -20.59 -39.00 9.81
CA VAL A 84 -19.94 -39.00 8.49
C VAL A 84 -20.00 -37.60 7.85
N ALA A 85 -21.14 -36.90 7.94
CA ALA A 85 -21.27 -35.54 7.43
C ALA A 85 -20.24 -34.57 8.02
N MET A 86 -19.88 -34.73 9.30
CA MET A 86 -18.87 -33.91 9.97
C MET A 86 -17.42 -34.13 9.49
N ILE A 87 -17.15 -35.21 8.73
CA ILE A 87 -15.83 -35.46 8.13
C ILE A 87 -15.55 -34.46 7.00
N VAL A 88 -16.57 -34.14 6.19
CA VAL A 88 -16.44 -33.23 5.04
C VAL A 88 -15.90 -31.85 5.42
N PRO A 89 -16.51 -31.08 6.36
CA PRO A 89 -15.96 -29.79 6.76
C PRO A 89 -14.57 -29.93 7.39
N ALA A 90 -14.28 -31.02 8.11
CA ALA A 90 -12.94 -31.25 8.66
C ALA A 90 -11.87 -31.39 7.56
N VAL A 91 -12.17 -32.12 6.49
CA VAL A 91 -11.28 -32.25 5.32
C VAL A 91 -11.11 -30.91 4.61
N LEU A 92 -12.20 -30.16 4.40
CA LEU A 92 -12.14 -28.82 3.80
C LEU A 92 -11.27 -27.88 4.63
N PHE A 93 -11.38 -27.87 5.96
CA PHE A 93 -10.51 -27.07 6.83
C PHE A 93 -9.03 -27.42 6.66
N VAL A 94 -8.68 -28.71 6.57
CA VAL A 94 -7.28 -29.14 6.39
C VAL A 94 -6.75 -28.69 5.02
N ILE A 95 -7.56 -28.85 3.96
CA ILE A 95 -7.20 -28.38 2.61
C ILE A 95 -7.00 -26.87 2.61
N THR A 96 -7.94 -26.10 3.16
CA THR A 96 -7.82 -24.64 3.23
C THR A 96 -6.61 -24.21 4.05
N ALA A 97 -6.34 -24.84 5.19
CA ALA A 97 -5.15 -24.56 5.99
C ALA A 97 -3.85 -24.87 5.23
N ALA A 98 -3.81 -25.98 4.48
CA ALA A 98 -2.68 -26.32 3.63
C ALA A 98 -2.50 -25.30 2.50
N CYS A 99 -3.58 -24.89 1.83
CA CYS A 99 -3.56 -23.86 0.80
C CYS A 99 -3.07 -22.52 1.36
N LEU A 100 -3.59 -22.07 2.51
CA LEU A 100 -3.14 -20.84 3.17
C LEU A 100 -1.64 -20.92 3.48
N LYS A 101 -1.16 -22.04 4.02
CA LYS A 101 0.26 -22.21 4.37
C LYS A 101 1.19 -22.26 3.16
N LEU A 102 0.75 -22.88 2.06
CA LEU A 102 1.61 -23.13 0.90
C LEU A 102 1.54 -22.01 -0.15
N LEU A 103 0.35 -21.44 -0.36
CA LEU A 103 0.02 -20.58 -1.49
C LEU A 103 -0.13 -19.10 -1.10
N CYS A 104 -0.48 -18.78 0.15
CA CYS A 104 -0.75 -17.39 0.55
C CYS A 104 0.50 -16.67 1.08
N TRP A 105 0.49 -15.34 0.93
CA TRP A 105 1.48 -14.44 1.50
C TRP A 105 0.90 -13.81 2.76
N ASP A 106 1.74 -13.53 3.75
CA ASP A 106 1.32 -12.90 5.01
C ASP A 106 1.24 -11.36 4.91
N THR A 107 1.95 -10.75 3.95
CA THR A 107 1.94 -9.30 3.67
C THR A 107 2.05 -9.03 2.17
N PRO A 108 1.75 -7.82 1.66
CA PRO A 108 1.87 -7.51 0.22
C PRO A 108 3.27 -7.72 -0.36
N THR A 109 4.30 -7.64 0.48
CA THR A 109 5.71 -7.63 0.06
C THR A 109 6.51 -8.81 0.58
N ALA A 110 5.93 -9.67 1.42
CA ALA A 110 6.63 -10.81 2.01
C ALA A 110 5.69 -11.98 2.31
N LYS A 111 6.18 -13.19 2.05
CA LYS A 111 5.44 -14.43 2.32
C LYS A 111 5.20 -14.66 3.82
N ARG A 112 6.09 -14.18 4.70
CA ARG A 112 5.98 -14.37 6.16
C ARG A 112 5.87 -13.03 6.90
N PHE A 113 4.99 -12.99 7.89
CA PHE A 113 4.79 -11.83 8.76
C PHE A 113 5.98 -11.60 9.69
N ASP A 114 6.41 -10.34 9.80
CA ASP A 114 7.36 -9.88 10.81
C ASP A 114 6.72 -8.74 11.63
N VAL A 115 6.90 -8.79 12.96
CA VAL A 115 6.29 -7.82 13.89
C VAL A 115 6.73 -6.38 13.67
N SER A 116 7.88 -6.17 13.01
CA SER A 116 8.34 -4.82 12.63
C SER A 116 7.41 -4.13 11.63
N VAL A 117 6.62 -4.89 10.84
CA VAL A 117 5.65 -4.36 9.86
C VAL A 117 4.55 -3.55 10.56
N THR A 118 4.19 -3.89 11.80
CA THR A 118 3.24 -3.13 12.61
C THR A 118 3.90 -2.01 13.43
N GLY A 119 5.23 -1.85 13.31
CA GLY A 119 6.02 -0.93 14.11
C GLY A 119 6.43 -1.49 15.48
N LYS A 120 6.14 -2.76 15.78
CA LYS A 120 6.49 -3.37 17.06
C LYS A 120 7.96 -3.81 17.07
N THR A 121 8.70 -3.45 18.11
CA THR A 121 10.13 -3.77 18.26
C THR A 121 10.40 -4.91 19.24
N LYS A 122 9.36 -5.36 19.96
CA LYS A 122 9.43 -6.46 20.93
C LYS A 122 8.59 -7.64 20.44
N LYS A 123 8.99 -8.85 20.83
CA LYS A 123 8.18 -10.04 20.59
C LYS A 123 6.82 -9.90 21.30
N PRO A 124 5.75 -10.51 20.75
CA PRO A 124 4.44 -10.54 21.40
C PRO A 124 4.54 -11.14 22.80
N SER A 125 3.80 -10.58 23.75
CA SER A 125 3.73 -11.01 25.15
C SER A 125 2.32 -10.84 25.71
N LEU A 126 2.00 -11.55 26.78
CA LEU A 126 0.68 -11.39 27.43
C LEU A 126 0.43 -9.97 27.96
N TRP A 127 1.49 -9.20 28.25
CA TRP A 127 1.39 -7.81 28.67
C TRP A 127 0.82 -6.89 27.59
N ASP A 128 0.86 -7.30 26.32
CA ASP A 128 0.26 -6.54 25.22
C ASP A 128 -1.26 -6.40 25.39
N TYR A 129 -1.93 -7.40 25.98
CA TYR A 129 -3.36 -7.32 26.30
C TYR A 129 -3.65 -6.26 27.36
N VAL A 130 -2.79 -6.16 28.38
CA VAL A 130 -2.92 -5.15 29.43
C VAL A 130 -2.71 -3.75 28.86
N GLU A 131 -1.69 -3.59 28.01
CA GLU A 131 -1.43 -2.32 27.30
C GLU A 131 -2.64 -1.90 26.46
N VAL A 132 -3.19 -2.81 25.64
CA VAL A 132 -4.35 -2.50 24.80
C VAL A 132 -5.59 -2.18 25.64
N CYS A 133 -5.85 -2.93 26.72
CA CYS A 133 -6.98 -2.66 27.61
C CYS A 133 -6.82 -1.37 28.43
N SER A 134 -5.62 -0.80 28.55
CA SER A 134 -5.43 0.51 29.19
C SER A 134 -5.90 1.67 28.31
N ASP A 135 -6.11 1.44 27.01
CA ASP A 135 -6.66 2.42 26.10
C ASP A 135 -8.19 2.39 26.15
N PHE A 136 -8.77 3.42 26.78
CA PHE A 136 -10.22 3.58 26.90
C PHE A 136 -10.93 3.53 25.54
N ARG A 137 -10.31 4.00 24.46
CA ARG A 137 -10.92 4.00 23.12
C ARG A 137 -11.14 2.56 22.67
N VAL A 138 -10.17 1.69 22.91
CA VAL A 138 -10.30 0.25 22.59
C VAL A 138 -11.41 -0.39 23.43
N LEU A 139 -11.53 -0.04 24.71
CA LEU A 139 -12.62 -0.53 25.55
C LEU A 139 -14.00 -0.11 25.02
N VAL A 140 -14.15 1.14 24.59
CA VAL A 140 -15.40 1.60 23.94
C VAL A 140 -15.67 0.82 22.67
N MET A 141 -14.66 0.56 21.83
CA MET A 141 -14.84 -0.22 20.60
C MET A 141 -15.21 -1.68 20.88
N ILE A 142 -14.64 -2.30 21.91
CA ILE A 142 -15.04 -3.65 22.36
C ILE A 142 -16.53 -3.67 22.69
N MET A 143 -17.00 -2.66 23.42
CA MET A 143 -18.41 -2.57 23.83
C MET A 143 -19.34 -2.13 22.69
N GLN A 144 -18.88 -1.29 21.76
CA GLN A 144 -19.61 -0.97 20.53
C GLN A 144 -19.75 -2.19 19.63
N TYR A 145 -18.69 -3.00 19.50
CA TYR A 145 -18.77 -4.24 18.73
C TYR A 145 -19.61 -5.31 19.45
N SER A 146 -19.62 -5.29 20.80
CA SER A 146 -20.60 -6.02 21.60
C SER A 146 -22.04 -5.57 21.32
N ALA A 147 -22.26 -4.28 21.06
CA ALA A 147 -23.56 -3.70 20.80
C ALA A 147 -24.07 -3.92 19.37
N CYS A 148 -23.20 -4.26 18.41
CA CYS A 148 -23.64 -4.65 17.06
C CYS A 148 -23.51 -6.16 16.83
N PHE A 149 -22.30 -6.73 16.80
CA PHE A 149 -22.13 -8.16 16.51
C PHE A 149 -22.72 -9.05 17.61
N GLY A 150 -22.67 -8.60 18.88
CA GLY A 150 -23.35 -9.30 19.97
C GLY A 150 -24.88 -9.26 19.84
N THR A 151 -25.41 -8.15 19.35
CA THR A 151 -26.83 -8.03 18.98
C THR A 151 -27.16 -8.99 17.85
N GLU A 152 -26.34 -9.07 16.80
CA GLU A 152 -26.51 -10.00 15.69
C GLU A 152 -26.61 -11.45 16.19
N LEU A 153 -25.66 -11.87 17.03
CA LEU A 153 -25.63 -13.23 17.60
C LEU A 153 -26.84 -13.50 18.51
N ALA A 154 -27.28 -12.52 19.31
CA ALA A 154 -28.48 -12.66 20.11
C ALA A 154 -29.73 -12.82 19.23
N MET A 155 -29.84 -12.02 18.17
CA MET A 155 -30.97 -12.06 17.24
C MET A 155 -31.03 -13.36 16.45
N ASN A 156 -29.89 -13.85 15.98
CA ASN A 156 -29.77 -15.16 15.32
C ASN A 156 -30.31 -16.30 16.20
N ASN A 157 -30.24 -16.18 17.52
CA ASN A 157 -30.77 -17.17 18.46
C ASN A 157 -32.26 -16.97 18.82
N GLN A 158 -32.78 -15.74 18.73
CA GLN A 158 -34.12 -15.40 19.25
C GLN A 158 -35.19 -15.25 18.17
N LEU A 159 -34.84 -14.77 16.96
CA LEU A 159 -35.81 -14.37 15.94
C LEU A 159 -36.72 -15.52 15.49
N ALA A 160 -36.16 -16.71 15.25
CA ALA A 160 -36.95 -17.86 14.80
C ALA A 160 -38.01 -18.25 15.85
N THR A 161 -37.61 -18.29 17.12
CA THR A 161 -38.54 -18.54 18.23
C THR A 161 -39.57 -17.43 18.33
N HIS A 162 -39.16 -16.16 18.22
CA HIS A 162 -40.07 -15.02 18.28
C HIS A 162 -41.16 -15.07 17.19
N PHE A 163 -40.80 -15.27 15.93
CA PHE A 163 -41.80 -15.42 14.84
C PHE A 163 -42.69 -16.64 15.03
N ARG A 164 -42.14 -17.75 15.54
CA ARG A 164 -42.90 -18.97 15.78
C ARG A 164 -43.89 -18.82 16.94
N THR A 165 -43.47 -18.29 18.08
CA THR A 165 -44.26 -18.27 19.32
C THR A 165 -45.09 -17.01 19.47
N TYR A 166 -44.59 -15.85 19.04
CA TYR A 166 -45.28 -14.58 19.21
C TYR A 166 -46.22 -14.27 18.03
N PHE A 167 -45.74 -14.45 16.79
CA PHE A 167 -46.52 -14.23 15.57
C PHE A 167 -47.23 -15.50 15.05
N GLN A 168 -47.10 -16.63 15.74
CA GLN A 168 -47.76 -17.91 15.41
C GLN A 168 -47.47 -18.41 13.97
N MET A 169 -46.29 -18.07 13.42
CA MET A 169 -45.88 -18.49 12.09
C MET A 169 -45.50 -19.98 12.05
N ASP A 170 -45.59 -20.62 10.89
CA ASP A 170 -45.06 -21.98 10.73
C ASP A 170 -43.55 -22.03 11.00
N ALA A 171 -43.07 -23.16 11.52
CA ALA A 171 -41.66 -23.33 11.89
C ALA A 171 -40.72 -23.16 10.69
N ALA A 172 -41.12 -23.59 9.48
CA ALA A 172 -40.32 -23.44 8.28
C ALA A 172 -40.18 -21.96 7.88
N ASP A 173 -41.29 -21.23 7.84
CA ASP A 173 -41.32 -19.82 7.45
C ASP A 173 -40.61 -18.94 8.49
N ALA A 174 -40.83 -19.18 9.79
CA ALA A 174 -40.15 -18.48 10.87
C ALA A 174 -38.63 -18.67 10.82
N SER A 175 -38.17 -19.88 10.50
CA SER A 175 -36.75 -20.19 10.35
C SER A 175 -36.15 -19.54 9.10
N ALA A 176 -36.90 -19.50 7.98
CA ALA A 176 -36.46 -18.85 6.76
C ALA A 176 -36.30 -17.33 6.94
N LEU A 177 -37.25 -16.67 7.61
CA LEU A 177 -37.18 -15.24 7.92
C LEU A 177 -36.03 -14.91 8.88
N ALA A 178 -35.84 -15.71 9.93
CA ALA A 178 -34.70 -15.56 10.82
C ALA A 178 -33.36 -15.77 10.07
N GLY A 179 -33.30 -16.70 9.12
CA GLY A 179 -32.13 -16.92 8.26
C GLY A 179 -31.78 -15.71 7.39
N ALA A 180 -32.77 -14.97 6.89
CA ALA A 180 -32.55 -13.78 6.08
C ALA A 180 -31.78 -12.67 6.84
N PHE A 181 -31.99 -12.56 8.16
CA PHE A 181 -31.26 -11.63 9.02
C PHE A 181 -29.75 -11.91 9.02
N GLY A 182 -29.35 -13.18 9.13
CA GLY A 182 -27.94 -13.59 9.07
C GLY A 182 -27.33 -13.47 7.67
N LEU A 183 -28.10 -13.77 6.61
CA LEU A 183 -27.65 -13.66 5.21
C LEU A 183 -27.35 -12.21 4.80
N MET A 184 -27.93 -11.22 5.48
CA MET A 184 -27.72 -9.80 5.24
C MET A 184 -26.23 -9.39 5.37
N ASN A 185 -25.43 -10.15 6.13
CA ASN A 185 -23.97 -9.99 6.24
C ASN A 185 -23.23 -9.93 4.90
N LEU A 186 -23.73 -10.61 3.86
CA LEU A 186 -23.10 -10.62 2.55
C LEU A 186 -23.04 -9.21 1.92
N PHE A 187 -24.04 -8.39 2.19
CA PHE A 187 -24.21 -7.07 1.57
C PHE A 187 -24.07 -5.93 2.57
N ALA A 188 -24.83 -5.96 3.67
CA ALA A 188 -24.92 -4.84 4.61
C ALA A 188 -23.60 -4.60 5.35
N ARG A 189 -22.88 -5.66 5.69
CA ARG A 189 -21.57 -5.53 6.34
C ARG A 189 -20.56 -4.84 5.44
N SER A 190 -20.47 -5.30 4.19
CA SER A 190 -19.66 -4.67 3.15
C SER A 190 -20.07 -3.20 2.93
N LEU A 191 -21.37 -2.91 2.91
CA LEU A 191 -21.89 -1.54 2.80
C LEU A 191 -21.44 -0.64 3.95
N GLY A 192 -21.37 -1.15 5.18
CA GLY A 192 -20.80 -0.43 6.33
C GLY A 192 -19.33 -0.07 6.11
N GLY A 193 -18.52 -1.03 5.67
CA GLY A 193 -17.11 -0.80 5.33
C GLY A 193 -16.91 0.22 4.19
N ILE A 194 -17.70 0.11 3.13
CA ILE A 194 -17.72 1.05 2.00
C ILE A 194 -18.10 2.46 2.48
N THR A 195 -19.14 2.57 3.30
CA THR A 195 -19.57 3.85 3.87
C THR A 195 -18.48 4.47 4.73
N SER A 196 -17.80 3.67 5.55
CA SER A 196 -16.65 4.12 6.35
C SER A 196 -15.52 4.66 5.48
N ASP A 197 -15.17 3.99 4.37
CA ASP A 197 -14.09 4.44 3.49
C ASP A 197 -14.46 5.67 2.65
N ILE A 198 -15.72 5.75 2.20
CA ILE A 198 -16.24 6.93 1.50
C ILE A 198 -16.21 8.16 2.42
N LEU A 199 -16.70 8.03 3.66
CA LEU A 199 -16.66 9.13 4.61
C LEU A 199 -15.22 9.48 5.02
N PHE A 200 -14.33 8.48 5.11
CA PHE A 200 -12.90 8.73 5.31
C PHE A 200 -12.29 9.57 4.18
N LYS A 201 -12.64 9.29 2.92
CA LYS A 201 -12.15 10.04 1.76
C LYS A 201 -12.52 11.52 1.82
N TYR A 202 -13.74 11.85 2.25
CA TYR A 202 -14.23 13.24 2.25
C TYR A 202 -13.95 14.00 3.55
N MET A 203 -13.96 13.30 4.68
CA MET A 203 -13.88 13.93 6.00
C MET A 203 -12.62 13.54 6.77
N GLY A 204 -11.78 12.63 6.29
CA GLY A 204 -10.67 12.07 7.06
C GLY A 204 -11.17 11.14 8.17
N PHE A 205 -10.39 10.94 9.24
CA PHE A 205 -10.71 9.93 10.25
C PHE A 205 -12.04 10.16 10.98
N ARG A 206 -12.44 11.43 11.17
CA ARG A 206 -13.79 11.78 11.68
C ARG A 206 -14.92 11.14 10.87
N GLY A 207 -14.74 10.96 9.56
CA GLY A 207 -15.73 10.30 8.70
C GLY A 207 -15.98 8.85 9.10
N ARG A 208 -14.95 8.13 9.52
CA ARG A 208 -15.09 6.74 10.03
C ARG A 208 -15.88 6.71 11.33
N ILE A 209 -15.62 7.66 12.24
CA ILE A 209 -16.34 7.79 13.52
C ILE A 209 -17.82 8.12 13.27
N TRP A 210 -18.11 9.03 12.33
CA TRP A 210 -19.49 9.34 11.93
C TRP A 210 -20.20 8.14 11.32
N ALA A 211 -19.52 7.36 10.47
CA ALA A 211 -20.08 6.12 9.91
C ALA A 211 -20.49 5.16 11.04
N GLN A 212 -19.59 4.91 12.00
CA GLN A 212 -19.85 4.06 13.15
C GLN A 212 -21.02 4.56 14.01
N PHE A 213 -21.04 5.85 14.33
CA PHE A 213 -22.10 6.46 15.11
C PHE A 213 -23.46 6.29 14.44
N LEU A 214 -23.57 6.67 13.17
CA LEU A 214 -24.85 6.61 12.44
C LEU A 214 -25.34 5.18 12.32
N SER A 215 -24.45 4.22 12.06
CA SER A 215 -24.83 2.81 11.99
C SER A 215 -25.38 2.29 13.32
N LEU A 216 -24.67 2.50 14.44
CA LEU A 216 -25.15 2.09 15.77
C LEU A 216 -26.40 2.85 16.23
N PHE A 217 -26.50 4.14 15.91
CA PHE A 217 -27.63 4.97 16.28
C PHE A 217 -28.93 4.50 15.61
N PHE A 218 -28.87 4.25 14.30
CA PHE A 218 -30.03 3.72 13.57
C PHE A 218 -30.29 2.25 13.91
N GLU A 219 -29.27 1.44 14.17
CA GLU A 219 -29.44 0.09 14.72
C GLU A 219 -30.31 0.12 15.98
N ALA A 220 -29.97 0.97 16.94
CA ALA A 220 -30.73 1.12 18.18
C ALA A 220 -32.18 1.58 17.93
N ILE A 221 -32.39 2.55 17.04
CA ILE A 221 -33.74 3.02 16.69
C ILE A 221 -34.58 1.88 16.11
N PHE A 222 -34.06 1.15 15.12
CA PHE A 222 -34.82 0.10 14.46
C PHE A 222 -35.02 -1.14 15.35
N LEU A 223 -34.08 -1.44 16.25
CA LEU A 223 -34.27 -2.45 17.29
C LEU A 223 -35.40 -2.05 18.27
N PHE A 224 -35.44 -0.78 18.68
CA PHE A 224 -36.52 -0.29 19.53
C PHE A 224 -37.87 -0.36 18.81
N CYS A 225 -37.92 0.09 17.55
CA CYS A 225 -39.12 -0.01 16.71
C CYS A 225 -39.58 -1.46 16.54
N PHE A 226 -38.66 -2.42 16.40
CA PHE A 226 -39.00 -3.84 16.33
C PHE A 226 -39.69 -4.32 17.61
N GLY A 227 -39.21 -3.86 18.78
CA GLY A 227 -39.85 -4.07 20.07
C GLY A 227 -41.17 -3.34 20.29
N LEU A 228 -41.69 -2.58 19.31
CA LEU A 228 -43.02 -1.98 19.33
C LEU A 228 -44.03 -2.70 18.42
N VAL A 229 -43.57 -3.65 17.60
CA VAL A 229 -44.45 -4.40 16.70
C VAL A 229 -45.10 -5.54 17.46
N ASP A 230 -46.35 -5.34 17.86
CA ASP A 230 -47.15 -6.37 18.51
C ASP A 230 -47.77 -7.36 17.52
N ASN A 231 -48.34 -8.44 18.06
CA ASN A 231 -48.99 -9.48 17.27
C ASN A 231 -50.40 -9.11 16.79
N SER A 232 -50.90 -7.89 17.07
CA SER A 232 -52.12 -7.37 16.44
C SER A 232 -51.86 -6.90 15.01
N GLN A 233 -50.59 -6.59 14.69
CA GLN A 233 -50.15 -6.20 13.37
C GLN A 233 -49.78 -7.43 12.53
N PRO A 234 -49.93 -7.35 11.19
CA PRO A 234 -49.46 -8.41 10.31
C PRO A 234 -47.95 -8.64 10.43
N TRP A 235 -47.52 -9.91 10.39
CA TRP A 235 -46.12 -10.31 10.55
C TRP A 235 -45.16 -9.62 9.56
N TYR A 236 -45.63 -9.21 8.38
CA TYR A 236 -44.80 -8.50 7.40
C TYR A 236 -44.39 -7.09 7.85
N VAL A 237 -45.11 -6.49 8.81
CA VAL A 237 -44.71 -5.22 9.44
C VAL A 237 -43.45 -5.45 10.29
N ALA A 238 -43.43 -6.53 11.09
CA ALA A 238 -42.25 -6.93 11.84
C ALA A 238 -41.08 -7.25 10.91
N LEU A 239 -41.34 -7.90 9.77
CA LEU A 239 -40.31 -8.16 8.76
C LEU A 239 -39.73 -6.87 8.16
N ALA A 240 -40.56 -5.89 7.81
CA ALA A 240 -40.08 -4.64 7.22
C ALA A 240 -39.15 -3.89 8.18
N VAL A 241 -39.52 -3.82 9.46
CA VAL A 241 -38.67 -3.22 10.50
C VAL A 241 -37.40 -4.04 10.74
N LEU A 242 -37.52 -5.38 10.74
CA LEU A 242 -36.39 -6.30 10.87
C LEU A 242 -35.36 -6.11 9.77
N VAL A 243 -35.77 -5.87 8.52
CA VAL A 243 -34.84 -5.62 7.40
C VAL A 243 -34.05 -4.33 7.61
N CYS A 244 -34.70 -3.26 8.03
CA CYS A 244 -34.01 -2.00 8.36
C CYS A 244 -33.07 -2.17 9.55
N PHE A 245 -33.53 -2.84 10.61
CA PHE A 245 -32.72 -3.17 11.78
C PHE A 245 -31.48 -3.98 11.38
N SER A 246 -31.68 -5.09 10.66
CA SER A 246 -30.63 -5.96 10.12
C SER A 246 -29.58 -5.14 9.39
N LEU A 247 -29.98 -4.36 8.38
CA LEU A 247 -29.09 -3.50 7.60
C LEU A 247 -28.13 -2.69 8.49
N PHE A 248 -28.64 -2.02 9.52
CA PHE A 248 -27.81 -1.18 10.38
C PHE A 248 -26.93 -1.97 11.37
N VAL A 249 -27.41 -3.11 11.90
CA VAL A 249 -26.59 -4.03 12.72
C VAL A 249 -25.34 -4.44 11.97
N GLN A 250 -25.51 -5.00 10.77
CA GLN A 250 -24.36 -5.49 10.00
C GLN A 250 -23.51 -4.35 9.46
N MET A 251 -24.10 -3.20 9.10
CA MET A 251 -23.31 -2.02 8.75
C MET A 251 -22.43 -1.57 9.91
N ALA A 252 -22.94 -1.56 11.14
CA ALA A 252 -22.17 -1.17 12.34
C ALA A 252 -20.97 -2.11 12.58
N GLU A 253 -21.13 -3.39 12.31
CA GLU A 253 -20.02 -4.35 12.37
C GLU A 253 -18.95 -4.08 11.30
N GLY A 254 -19.38 -3.65 10.11
CA GLY A 254 -18.49 -3.27 9.01
C GLY A 254 -17.72 -1.99 9.30
N THR A 255 -18.40 -0.94 9.79
CA THR A 255 -17.78 0.33 10.17
C THR A 255 -16.81 0.17 11.34
N SER A 256 -17.07 -0.75 12.28
CA SER A 256 -16.19 -1.05 13.41
C SER A 256 -14.79 -1.44 12.93
N TYR A 257 -14.71 -2.38 11.98
CA TYR A 257 -13.44 -2.81 11.38
C TYR A 257 -12.87 -1.84 10.33
N GLY A 258 -13.59 -0.75 10.03
CA GLY A 258 -13.03 0.43 9.41
C GLY A 258 -12.20 1.29 10.37
N ILE A 259 -12.42 1.19 11.69
CA ILE A 259 -11.72 1.97 12.73
C ILE A 259 -10.64 1.15 13.43
N VAL A 260 -10.94 -0.12 13.77
CA VAL A 260 -10.03 -1.05 14.50
C VAL A 260 -8.57 -1.02 14.04
N PRO A 261 -8.25 -1.00 12.73
CA PRO A 261 -6.87 -1.05 12.26
C PRO A 261 -6.01 0.14 12.69
N PHE A 262 -6.64 1.24 13.08
CA PHE A 262 -6.00 2.51 13.40
C PHE A 262 -5.93 2.79 14.90
N MET A 263 -6.58 1.98 15.74
CA MET A 263 -6.68 2.27 17.18
C MET A 263 -5.35 2.09 17.91
N ASN A 264 -4.66 0.98 17.65
CA ASN A 264 -3.30 0.72 18.13
C ASN A 264 -2.60 -0.21 17.15
N ARG A 265 -1.89 0.40 16.18
CA ARG A 265 -1.23 -0.31 15.08
C ARG A 265 -0.14 -1.28 15.54
N PRO A 266 0.77 -0.94 16.49
CA PRO A 266 1.75 -1.88 17.01
C PRO A 266 1.13 -3.17 17.58
N GLN A 267 -0.04 -3.04 18.20
CA GLN A 267 -0.79 -4.14 18.82
C GLN A 267 -2.00 -4.59 17.99
N LEU A 268 -1.98 -4.36 16.67
CA LEU A 268 -3.12 -4.61 15.77
C LEU A 268 -3.78 -5.98 15.97
N ALA A 269 -2.99 -7.04 16.10
CA ALA A 269 -3.52 -8.39 16.32
C ALA A 269 -4.32 -8.50 17.63
N VAL A 270 -3.83 -7.88 18.71
CA VAL A 270 -4.46 -7.90 20.04
C VAL A 270 -5.72 -7.03 20.05
N VAL A 271 -5.68 -5.85 19.42
CA VAL A 271 -6.88 -5.00 19.27
C VAL A 271 -7.97 -5.74 18.50
N SER A 272 -7.63 -6.31 17.33
CA SER A 272 -8.58 -7.09 16.53
C SER A 272 -9.14 -8.29 17.32
N ALA A 273 -8.31 -8.95 18.13
CA ALA A 273 -8.74 -10.06 18.97
C ALA A 273 -9.75 -9.62 20.05
N LEU A 274 -9.41 -8.57 20.80
CA LEU A 274 -10.24 -8.08 21.91
C LEU A 274 -11.56 -7.49 21.41
N VAL A 275 -11.51 -6.68 20.34
CA VAL A 275 -12.74 -6.14 19.73
C VAL A 275 -13.59 -7.26 19.17
N GLY A 276 -13.01 -8.22 18.44
CA GLY A 276 -13.74 -9.40 17.95
C GLY A 276 -14.39 -10.21 19.07
N ALA A 277 -13.68 -10.43 20.19
CA ALA A 277 -14.23 -11.11 21.38
C ALA A 277 -15.40 -10.35 22.02
N GLY A 278 -15.44 -9.01 21.86
CA GLY A 278 -16.55 -8.16 22.30
C GLY A 278 -17.90 -8.61 21.78
N GLY A 279 -18.00 -9.12 20.55
CA GLY A 279 -19.29 -9.60 20.04
C GLY A 279 -19.81 -10.84 20.78
N ASN A 280 -18.94 -11.80 21.11
CA ASN A 280 -19.33 -12.96 21.91
C ASN A 280 -19.75 -12.53 23.33
N LEU A 281 -19.02 -11.59 23.92
CA LEU A 281 -19.39 -10.97 25.20
C LEU A 281 -20.78 -10.33 25.11
N GLY A 282 -21.07 -9.61 24.04
CA GLY A 282 -22.37 -8.98 23.81
C GLY A 282 -23.52 -9.96 23.72
N ALA A 283 -23.34 -11.10 23.03
CA ALA A 283 -24.36 -12.14 22.97
C ALA A 283 -24.69 -12.70 24.37
N VAL A 284 -23.67 -12.86 25.23
CA VAL A 284 -23.84 -13.29 26.62
C VAL A 284 -24.55 -12.21 27.43
N ILE A 285 -24.15 -10.95 27.33
CA ILE A 285 -24.81 -9.82 28.00
C ILE A 285 -26.28 -9.79 27.60
N ALA A 286 -26.58 -9.82 26.29
CA ALA A 286 -27.95 -9.78 25.80
C ALA A 286 -28.80 -10.93 26.35
N GLY A 287 -28.26 -12.16 26.29
CA GLY A 287 -28.93 -13.34 26.82
C GLY A 287 -29.23 -13.25 28.32
N PHE A 288 -28.25 -12.89 29.14
CA PHE A 288 -28.40 -12.88 30.60
C PHE A 288 -29.09 -11.64 31.18
N CYS A 289 -28.93 -10.48 30.53
CA CYS A 289 -29.44 -9.21 31.05
C CYS A 289 -30.80 -8.83 30.47
N PHE A 290 -31.13 -9.25 29.24
CA PHE A 290 -32.34 -8.80 28.55
C PHE A 290 -33.32 -9.95 28.25
N TYR A 291 -32.87 -11.03 27.60
CA TYR A 291 -33.78 -12.07 27.10
C TYR A 291 -34.12 -13.18 28.08
N ARG A 292 -33.28 -13.42 29.10
CA ARG A 292 -33.53 -14.43 30.14
C ARG A 292 -34.35 -13.93 31.34
N PRO A 293 -34.12 -12.72 31.88
CA PRO A 293 -34.76 -12.31 33.13
C PRO A 293 -36.11 -11.60 32.95
N ILE A 294 -36.52 -11.28 31.72
CA ILE A 294 -37.71 -10.48 31.43
C ILE A 294 -38.76 -11.37 30.77
N ASP A 295 -39.85 -11.66 31.51
CA ASP A 295 -41.01 -12.42 31.04
C ASP A 295 -42.01 -11.53 30.27
N ASP A 296 -41.52 -10.75 29.31
CA ASP A 296 -42.33 -9.97 28.37
C ASP A 296 -41.83 -10.23 26.94
N PRO A 297 -42.72 -10.47 25.95
CA PRO A 297 -42.29 -10.82 24.59
C PRO A 297 -41.57 -9.71 23.81
N LEU A 298 -41.73 -8.44 24.18
CA LEU A 298 -41.29 -7.27 23.41
C LEU A 298 -40.30 -6.35 24.16
N LEU A 299 -40.48 -6.18 25.47
CA LEU A 299 -39.64 -5.35 26.33
C LEU A 299 -38.13 -5.70 26.24
N PRO A 300 -37.70 -6.98 26.11
CA PRO A 300 -36.29 -7.31 25.93
C PRO A 300 -35.63 -6.58 24.75
N PHE A 301 -36.33 -6.43 23.62
CA PHE A 301 -35.81 -5.72 22.45
C PHE A 301 -35.65 -4.22 22.72
N GLN A 302 -36.60 -3.62 23.46
CA GLN A 302 -36.55 -2.20 23.81
C GLN A 302 -35.39 -1.88 24.78
N VAL A 303 -35.20 -2.73 25.80
CA VAL A 303 -34.08 -2.58 26.75
C VAL A 303 -32.74 -2.79 26.04
N HIS A 304 -32.68 -3.78 25.15
CA HIS A 304 -31.49 -4.04 24.34
C HIS A 304 -31.17 -2.87 23.40
N ALA A 305 -32.18 -2.23 22.78
CA ALA A 305 -31.99 -1.01 22.02
C ALA A 305 -31.39 0.13 22.86
N GLY A 306 -31.80 0.26 24.13
CA GLY A 306 -31.20 1.21 25.08
C GLY A 306 -29.71 0.95 25.30
N TYR A 307 -29.30 -0.32 25.40
CA TYR A 307 -27.90 -0.72 25.47
C TYR A 307 -27.12 -0.31 24.22
N VAL A 308 -27.66 -0.57 23.02
CA VAL A 308 -27.01 -0.16 21.76
C VAL A 308 -26.90 1.36 21.66
N MET A 309 -27.98 2.08 21.97
CA MET A 309 -28.01 3.55 21.96
C MET A 309 -26.97 4.16 22.89
N PHE A 310 -26.82 3.62 24.11
CA PHE A 310 -25.82 4.07 25.06
C PHE A 310 -24.40 4.01 24.47
N TRP A 311 -24.02 2.89 23.85
CA TRP A 311 -22.70 2.75 23.25
C TRP A 311 -22.53 3.56 21.95
N ALA A 312 -23.61 3.78 21.19
CA ALA A 312 -23.60 4.70 20.05
C ALA A 312 -23.21 6.12 20.50
N LEU A 313 -23.82 6.61 21.59
CA LEU A 313 -23.62 7.95 22.14
C LEU A 313 -22.23 8.20 22.76
N LEU A 314 -21.39 7.16 22.90
CA LEU A 314 -19.98 7.31 23.27
C LEU A 314 -19.03 7.53 22.07
N SER A 315 -19.51 7.45 20.83
CA SER A 315 -18.70 7.77 19.64
C SER A 315 -18.06 9.17 19.66
N PRO A 316 -18.72 10.23 20.17
CA PRO A 316 -18.10 11.53 20.40
C PRO A 316 -16.85 11.52 21.29
N CYS A 317 -16.72 10.55 22.19
CA CYS A 317 -15.60 10.45 23.12
C CYS A 317 -14.31 9.95 22.45
N TYR A 318 -14.39 9.47 21.20
CA TYR A 318 -13.19 9.11 20.45
C TYR A 318 -12.35 10.34 20.13
N TYR A 319 -11.09 10.30 20.56
CA TYR A 319 -10.08 11.29 20.20
C TYR A 319 -8.69 10.65 20.13
N TRP A 320 -7.98 10.93 19.05
CA TRP A 320 -6.55 10.68 18.93
C TRP A 320 -5.87 12.00 18.59
N GLU A 321 -4.68 12.26 19.15
CA GLU A 321 -3.93 13.47 18.79
C GLU A 321 -3.61 13.51 17.29
N GLU A 322 -3.29 12.36 16.70
CA GLU A 322 -2.90 12.19 15.30
C GLU A 322 -4.06 12.07 14.31
N HIS A 323 -5.27 11.72 14.76
CA HIS A 323 -6.45 11.53 13.88
C HIS A 323 -7.60 12.49 14.16
N GLY A 324 -7.58 13.19 15.29
CA GLY A 324 -8.71 13.97 15.79
C GLY A 324 -9.78 13.09 16.43
N GLY A 325 -10.97 13.68 16.58
CA GLY A 325 -12.18 13.02 17.08
C GLY A 325 -13.37 13.25 16.17
N MET A 326 -14.57 12.94 16.65
CA MET A 326 -15.81 13.08 15.87
C MET A 326 -16.10 14.54 15.45
N PHE A 327 -15.83 15.48 16.36
CA PHE A 327 -16.10 16.91 16.18
C PHE A 327 -14.83 17.77 16.10
N HIS A 328 -13.66 17.20 16.40
CA HIS A 328 -12.40 17.92 16.50
C HIS A 328 -11.40 17.37 15.48
N GLY A 329 -10.67 18.26 14.80
CA GLY A 329 -9.54 17.84 13.95
C GLY A 329 -8.37 17.26 14.77
N PRO A 330 -7.37 16.67 14.10
CA PRO A 330 -6.11 16.29 14.76
C PRO A 330 -5.45 17.52 15.39
N LYS A 331 -4.72 17.30 16.49
CA LYS A 331 -4.04 18.37 17.22
C LYS A 331 -2.96 18.96 16.31
N GLU A 332 -3.02 20.26 16.06
CA GLU A 332 -1.90 20.97 15.45
C GLU A 332 -0.72 20.90 16.43
N VAL A 333 0.45 20.47 15.94
CA VAL A 333 1.65 20.41 16.76
C VAL A 333 2.14 21.84 16.97
N THR A 334 1.63 22.52 18.00
CA THR A 334 2.22 23.76 18.50
C THR A 334 3.53 23.41 19.18
N SER A 335 4.63 23.99 18.68
CA SER A 335 5.96 23.85 19.28
C SER A 335 6.05 24.67 20.56
N ASP A 336 5.46 24.17 21.65
CA ASP A 336 5.60 24.83 22.95
C ASP A 336 7.04 24.72 23.49
N LYS A 337 7.58 25.92 23.73
CA LYS A 337 8.97 26.19 24.13
C LYS A 337 9.17 25.92 25.62
N SER A 338 9.25 24.66 26.04
CA SER A 338 9.95 24.32 27.28
C SER A 338 10.20 22.83 27.36
N GLU A 339 11.44 22.37 27.12
CA GLU A 339 11.95 21.17 27.79
C GLU A 339 13.47 21.04 27.66
N ALA A 340 14.06 20.43 28.68
CA ALA A 340 15.45 20.56 29.09
C ALA A 340 16.48 20.16 28.00
N LYS A 341 17.52 21.00 27.89
CA LYS A 341 18.70 20.79 27.04
C LYS A 341 19.78 20.08 27.85
N ASP A 342 20.50 19.14 27.23
CA ASP A 342 21.77 18.67 27.79
C ASP A 342 22.87 19.74 27.66
N GLY A 343 24.02 19.51 28.30
CA GLY A 343 25.18 20.42 28.32
C GLY A 343 25.81 20.73 26.96
N THR A 344 25.26 20.22 25.85
CA THR A 344 25.62 20.56 24.46
C THR A 344 24.50 21.26 23.69
N GLY A 345 23.39 21.61 24.36
CA GLY A 345 22.29 22.38 23.78
C GLY A 345 21.24 21.57 23.02
N ARG A 346 21.26 20.23 23.10
CA ARG A 346 20.28 19.34 22.44
C ARG A 346 19.17 18.93 23.40
N THR A 347 17.93 18.86 22.91
CA THR A 347 16.77 18.40 23.68
C THR A 347 16.74 16.87 23.77
N LEU A 348 16.55 16.33 24.99
CA LEU A 348 16.63 14.90 25.29
C LEU A 348 15.53 14.05 24.57
N ALA A 349 14.39 14.65 24.22
CA ALA A 349 13.31 13.98 23.50
C ALA A 349 13.69 13.61 22.03
N ALA A 350 14.50 14.44 21.37
CA ALA A 350 14.98 14.18 20.01
C ALA A 350 15.99 13.02 19.97
N LEU A 351 16.76 12.84 21.05
CA LEU A 351 17.70 11.72 21.20
C LEU A 351 16.99 10.40 21.51
N ALA A 352 15.90 10.42 22.30
CA ALA A 352 15.13 9.22 22.62
C ALA A 352 14.31 8.69 21.42
N TRP A 353 13.78 9.58 20.57
CA TRP A 353 13.06 9.19 19.35
C TRP A 353 14.02 8.77 18.21
N SER A 354 15.12 9.50 18.00
CA SER A 354 16.14 9.14 16.99
C SER A 354 16.85 7.83 17.30
N ALA A 355 17.12 7.52 18.57
CA ALA A 355 17.67 6.22 18.97
C ALA A 355 16.69 5.05 18.73
N ARG A 356 15.38 5.29 18.89
CA ARG A 356 14.33 4.28 18.59
C ARG A 356 14.11 4.11 17.07
N LEU A 357 14.31 5.14 16.26
CA LEU A 357 14.21 5.05 14.80
C LEU A 357 15.48 4.50 14.14
N GLN A 358 16.68 4.82 14.63
CA GLN A 358 17.93 4.24 14.15
C GLN A 358 18.01 2.73 14.44
N ALA A 359 17.45 2.27 15.57
CA ALA A 359 17.27 0.84 15.84
C ALA A 359 16.32 0.17 14.83
N ARG A 360 15.27 0.87 14.37
CA ARG A 360 14.34 0.40 13.32
C ARG A 360 14.99 0.30 11.95
N THR A 361 15.93 1.17 11.59
CA THR A 361 16.62 1.09 10.28
C THR A 361 17.78 0.10 10.28
N SER A 362 18.41 -0.17 11.43
CA SER A 362 19.56 -1.10 11.53
C SER A 362 19.18 -2.56 11.68
N ILE A 363 18.01 -2.87 12.24
CA ILE A 363 17.50 -4.25 12.28
C ILE A 363 16.86 -4.65 10.93
N PHE A 364 16.26 -3.70 10.19
CA PHE A 364 15.68 -3.90 8.86
C PHE A 364 16.69 -4.34 7.76
N LEU A 365 17.98 -4.04 7.95
CA LEU A 365 19.02 -4.33 6.94
C LEU A 365 19.99 -5.45 7.35
N ALA A 366 20.04 -5.85 8.62
CA ALA A 366 21.01 -6.83 9.09
C ALA A 366 20.58 -8.29 8.82
N ASP A 367 19.28 -8.59 8.78
CA ASP A 367 18.80 -9.99 8.68
C ASP A 367 18.59 -10.47 7.23
N ARG A 368 18.58 -9.57 6.23
CA ARG A 368 18.53 -9.93 4.79
C ARG A 368 19.83 -10.53 4.26
N ALA A 369 20.95 -10.41 4.99
CA ALA A 369 22.26 -10.83 4.50
C ALA A 369 22.55 -12.34 4.63
N ASN A 370 21.74 -13.07 5.39
CA ASN A 370 21.98 -14.50 5.62
C ASN A 370 20.68 -15.28 5.41
N LYS A 371 20.68 -16.12 4.36
CA LYS A 371 19.72 -17.22 4.05
C LYS A 371 18.65 -16.88 3.01
N PHE A 372 19.08 -16.89 1.75
CA PHE A 372 18.21 -17.28 0.63
C PHE A 372 18.74 -18.58 0.03
N GLU A 373 17.95 -19.64 0.13
CA GLU A 373 17.90 -20.69 -0.90
C GLU A 373 16.74 -20.34 -1.87
N PRO A 374 16.88 -20.61 -3.17
CA PRO A 374 15.94 -20.13 -4.17
C PRO A 374 14.65 -20.98 -4.20
N ILE A 375 13.48 -20.32 -4.14
CA ILE A 375 12.18 -20.95 -4.41
C ILE A 375 11.78 -20.64 -5.86
N VAL A 376 11.71 -21.71 -6.64
CA VAL A 376 11.30 -21.79 -8.05
C VAL A 376 9.80 -21.52 -8.18
N PHE A 377 9.40 -20.55 -9.02
CA PHE A 377 8.03 -20.47 -9.52
C PHE A 377 7.83 -21.50 -10.64
N LEU A 378 6.77 -22.31 -10.53
CA LEU A 378 6.37 -23.30 -11.51
C LEU A 378 5.83 -22.61 -12.78
N THR A 379 6.74 -22.18 -13.65
CA THR A 379 6.55 -22.22 -15.11
C THR A 379 7.06 -23.59 -15.60
N PRO A 380 6.56 -24.14 -16.73
CA PRO A 380 7.06 -25.41 -17.25
C PRO A 380 8.58 -25.36 -17.29
N ALA A 381 9.22 -26.35 -16.68
CA ALA A 381 10.63 -26.36 -16.35
C ALA A 381 11.50 -26.20 -17.59
N HIS A 382 11.84 -24.96 -17.94
CA HIS A 382 13.06 -24.65 -18.63
C HIS A 382 14.07 -24.21 -17.58
N ASN A 383 15.12 -25.01 -17.43
CA ASN A 383 16.27 -24.81 -16.55
C ASN A 383 16.68 -23.34 -16.49
N ILE A 384 16.25 -22.60 -15.46
CA ILE A 384 16.86 -21.32 -15.08
C ILE A 384 18.06 -21.64 -14.18
N SER A 385 19.09 -22.26 -14.77
CA SER A 385 20.40 -22.47 -14.15
C SER A 385 21.52 -21.77 -14.92
N GLN A 386 21.18 -20.97 -15.93
CA GLN A 386 22.15 -20.17 -16.67
C GLN A 386 22.05 -18.69 -16.26
N PRO A 387 23.18 -18.03 -15.95
CA PRO A 387 23.20 -16.58 -15.77
C PRO A 387 22.59 -15.91 -17.01
N CYS A 388 21.74 -14.89 -16.82
CA CYS A 388 21.25 -14.07 -17.93
C CYS A 388 22.48 -13.61 -18.74
N ALA A 389 22.58 -14.03 -20.00
CA ALA A 389 23.73 -13.71 -20.83
C ALA A 389 23.94 -12.18 -20.83
N THR A 390 25.19 -11.74 -20.67
CA THR A 390 25.56 -10.33 -20.77
C THR A 390 25.02 -9.74 -22.08
N ARG A 391 24.23 -8.67 -22.01
CA ARG A 391 23.68 -7.97 -23.18
C ARG A 391 24.33 -6.59 -23.27
N ASP A 392 25.25 -6.46 -24.22
CA ASP A 392 26.04 -5.25 -24.50
C ASP A 392 25.24 -4.09 -25.13
N GLY A 393 23.93 -4.28 -25.31
CA GLY A 393 23.01 -3.32 -25.91
C GLY A 393 23.19 -3.18 -27.43
N LYS A 394 23.86 -4.12 -28.10
CA LYS A 394 24.01 -4.08 -29.55
C LYS A 394 22.67 -4.25 -30.25
N ILE A 395 22.43 -3.41 -31.26
CA ILE A 395 21.29 -3.53 -32.16
C ILE A 395 21.64 -4.50 -33.28
N VAL A 396 20.80 -5.52 -33.48
CA VAL A 396 20.88 -6.50 -34.57
C VAL A 396 19.53 -6.52 -35.26
N ASP A 397 19.51 -6.31 -36.58
CA ASP A 397 18.29 -6.23 -37.39
C ASP A 397 17.24 -5.25 -36.84
N GLY A 398 17.70 -4.08 -36.38
CA GLY A 398 16.85 -3.04 -35.80
C GLY A 398 16.33 -3.33 -34.39
N ARG A 399 16.75 -4.43 -33.76
CA ARG A 399 16.27 -4.87 -32.44
C ARG A 399 17.40 -4.93 -31.41
N ILE A 400 17.08 -4.60 -30.17
CA ILE A 400 17.96 -4.78 -29.01
C ILE A 400 17.48 -5.97 -28.18
N ALA A 401 18.39 -6.88 -27.82
CA ALA A 401 18.10 -7.99 -26.92
C ALA A 401 18.06 -7.51 -25.47
N LEU A 402 17.04 -7.94 -24.72
CA LEU A 402 16.84 -7.55 -23.33
C LEU A 402 17.45 -8.57 -22.36
N SER A 403 17.83 -8.09 -21.18
CA SER A 403 18.29 -8.88 -20.04
C SER A 403 17.15 -9.15 -19.05
N THR A 404 16.06 -9.78 -19.51
CA THR A 404 14.92 -10.17 -18.65
C THR A 404 14.96 -11.67 -18.34
N ALA A 405 14.16 -12.10 -17.35
CA ALA A 405 14.02 -13.52 -16.99
C ALA A 405 13.44 -14.39 -18.12
N LEU A 406 12.78 -13.76 -19.10
CA LEU A 406 12.32 -14.40 -20.33
C LEU A 406 13.45 -14.33 -21.37
N TRP A 407 14.12 -15.45 -21.58
CA TRP A 407 15.06 -15.61 -22.69
C TRP A 407 14.33 -15.36 -24.03
N ASP A 408 15.03 -14.78 -25.02
CA ASP A 408 14.51 -14.34 -26.33
C ASP A 408 13.59 -13.10 -26.40
N THR A 409 13.59 -12.24 -25.37
CA THR A 409 12.94 -10.93 -25.48
C THR A 409 13.82 -9.90 -26.21
N SER A 410 13.32 -9.35 -27.33
CA SER A 410 13.96 -8.24 -28.05
C SER A 410 12.96 -7.15 -28.41
N LEU A 411 13.40 -5.89 -28.37
CA LEU A 411 12.59 -4.73 -28.73
C LEU A 411 13.12 -4.07 -30.00
N GLU A 412 12.22 -3.69 -30.89
CA GLU A 412 12.53 -2.83 -32.02
C GLU A 412 12.90 -1.43 -31.52
N MET A 413 14.03 -0.92 -31.99
CA MET A 413 14.50 0.42 -31.63
C MET A 413 13.97 1.44 -32.64
N PRO A 414 13.39 2.56 -32.17
CA PRO A 414 12.97 3.61 -33.08
C PRO A 414 14.19 4.21 -33.80
N GLY A 415 13.96 4.70 -35.02
CA GLY A 415 14.98 5.45 -35.75
C GLY A 415 15.47 6.68 -34.98
N ARG A 416 16.73 7.06 -35.21
CA ARG A 416 17.32 8.27 -34.64
C ARG A 416 16.58 9.51 -35.15
N GLN A 417 16.42 10.50 -34.27
CA GLN A 417 15.76 11.77 -34.57
C GLN A 417 16.65 12.93 -34.14
N ASP A 418 17.97 12.78 -34.32
CA ASP A 418 18.92 13.78 -33.83
C ASP A 418 18.81 15.08 -34.61
N ALA A 419 18.99 16.20 -33.92
CA ALA A 419 19.08 17.50 -34.58
C ALA A 419 20.38 17.63 -35.38
N THR A 420 20.30 18.28 -36.53
CA THR A 420 21.44 18.50 -37.44
C THR A 420 22.27 19.71 -37.04
N GLU A 421 21.65 20.72 -36.43
CA GLU A 421 22.24 21.99 -36.03
C GLU A 421 21.96 22.34 -34.56
N VAL A 422 22.72 23.30 -34.03
CA VAL A 422 22.48 23.87 -32.70
C VAL A 422 21.38 24.92 -32.80
N ASP A 423 20.43 24.88 -31.88
CA ASP A 423 19.33 25.85 -31.81
C ASP A 423 19.88 27.26 -31.50
N ALA A 424 19.43 28.28 -32.23
CA ALA A 424 19.87 29.65 -32.06
C ALA A 424 19.69 30.18 -30.61
N ARG A 425 18.70 29.65 -29.86
CA ARG A 425 18.47 30.00 -28.44
C ARG A 425 19.63 29.59 -27.53
N ASP A 426 20.43 28.60 -27.92
CA ASP A 426 21.57 28.10 -27.14
C ASP A 426 22.87 28.86 -27.44
N ALA A 427 22.93 29.71 -28.48
CA ALA A 427 24.16 30.36 -28.96
C ALA A 427 24.93 31.14 -27.88
N ASN A 428 24.19 31.77 -26.95
CA ASN A 428 24.74 32.57 -25.85
C ASN A 428 24.75 31.82 -24.50
N THR A 429 24.63 30.50 -24.52
CA THR A 429 24.63 29.65 -23.32
C THR A 429 25.89 28.79 -23.28
N PRO A 430 26.25 28.24 -22.10
CA PRO A 430 27.30 27.21 -22.01
C PRO A 430 27.04 25.96 -22.88
N ASP A 431 25.79 25.72 -23.26
CA ASP A 431 25.35 24.55 -24.01
C ASP A 431 25.36 24.76 -25.55
N LYS A 432 25.96 25.84 -26.06
CA LYS A 432 26.02 26.21 -27.50
C LYS A 432 26.65 25.18 -28.45
N TRP A 433 27.10 24.05 -27.93
CA TRP A 433 27.72 22.95 -28.64
C TRP A 433 26.80 21.73 -28.79
N ILE A 434 25.63 21.74 -28.13
CA ILE A 434 24.69 20.61 -28.07
C ILE A 434 23.55 20.83 -29.06
N LYS A 435 23.32 19.83 -29.90
CA LYS A 435 22.20 19.79 -30.85
C LYS A 435 20.98 19.16 -30.17
N ARG A 436 19.85 19.84 -30.15
CA ARG A 436 18.61 19.42 -29.48
C ARG A 436 17.45 19.44 -30.47
N HIS A 437 16.56 18.46 -30.38
CA HIS A 437 15.43 18.34 -31.31
C HIS A 437 14.56 19.62 -31.27
N PRO A 438 14.26 20.23 -32.42
CA PRO A 438 13.60 21.55 -32.48
C PRO A 438 12.17 21.55 -31.89
N ASP A 439 11.45 20.44 -32.00
CA ASP A 439 10.09 20.30 -31.46
C ASP A 439 10.01 20.19 -29.92
N MET A 440 11.12 20.06 -29.20
CA MET A 440 11.10 19.95 -27.75
C MET A 440 10.54 21.23 -27.11
N LEU A 441 9.60 21.07 -26.18
CA LEU A 441 9.02 22.19 -25.42
C LEU A 441 10.03 22.64 -24.36
N ARG A 442 10.64 23.81 -24.56
CA ARG A 442 11.65 24.39 -23.64
C ARG A 442 10.98 25.12 -22.48
N ASN A 443 10.89 24.48 -21.33
CA ASN A 443 10.18 25.01 -20.15
C ASN A 443 10.90 26.17 -19.46
N THR A 444 12.20 26.32 -19.67
CA THR A 444 13.04 27.41 -19.15
C THR A 444 13.50 28.39 -20.23
N GLY A 445 13.02 28.22 -21.48
CA GLY A 445 13.42 29.05 -22.62
C GLY A 445 14.80 28.67 -23.20
N ALA A 446 15.88 28.94 -22.47
CA ALA A 446 17.26 28.69 -22.93
C ALA A 446 18.08 27.90 -21.90
N HIS A 447 18.46 28.52 -20.78
CA HIS A 447 19.39 27.95 -19.80
C HIS A 447 18.93 28.19 -18.35
N PRO A 448 19.07 27.20 -17.42
CA PRO A 448 19.51 25.83 -17.68
C PRO A 448 18.49 25.07 -18.53
N PHE A 449 18.96 24.19 -19.41
CA PHE A 449 18.08 23.54 -20.39
C PHE A 449 17.15 22.52 -19.72
N ASN A 450 15.84 22.78 -19.79
CA ASN A 450 14.81 21.88 -19.29
C ASN A 450 13.71 21.78 -20.34
N SER A 451 13.44 20.58 -20.84
CA SER A 451 12.48 20.37 -21.91
C SER A 451 11.76 19.03 -21.83
N GLU A 452 10.55 19.01 -22.39
CA GLU A 452 9.74 17.81 -22.58
C GLU A 452 9.32 17.67 -24.05
N PRO A 453 9.12 16.43 -24.55
CA PRO A 453 8.48 16.23 -25.83
C PRO A 453 7.03 16.73 -25.81
N PRO A 454 6.53 17.32 -26.91
CA PRO A 454 5.10 17.48 -27.09
C PRO A 454 4.40 16.12 -26.95
N LEU A 455 3.24 16.08 -26.27
CA LEU A 455 2.51 14.81 -26.04
C LEU A 455 2.23 14.03 -27.33
N LYS A 456 1.99 14.74 -28.45
CA LYS A 456 1.81 14.13 -29.78
C LYS A 456 3.05 13.37 -30.27
N ASN A 457 4.25 13.90 -30.00
CA ASN A 457 5.51 13.31 -30.42
C ASN A 457 5.85 12.13 -29.48
N LEU A 458 5.56 12.27 -28.18
CA LEU A 458 5.68 11.16 -27.22
C LEU A 458 4.74 10.00 -27.57
N GLN A 459 3.49 10.28 -27.96
CA GLN A 459 2.54 9.27 -28.44
C GLN A 459 3.05 8.59 -29.72
N ALA A 460 3.56 9.37 -30.68
CA ALA A 460 4.08 8.85 -31.94
C ALA A 460 5.35 8.00 -31.77
N ALA A 461 6.16 8.28 -30.74
CA ALA A 461 7.32 7.46 -30.39
C ALA A 461 6.94 6.04 -29.90
N GLY A 462 5.70 5.84 -29.43
CA GLY A 462 5.24 4.55 -28.94
C GLY A 462 5.92 4.12 -27.64
N TRP A 463 6.26 2.83 -27.52
CA TRP A 463 6.77 2.26 -26.28
C TRP A 463 8.18 2.72 -25.91
N ILE A 464 9.03 2.98 -26.89
CA ILE A 464 10.42 3.42 -26.70
C ILE A 464 10.59 4.83 -27.24
N THR A 465 10.90 5.76 -26.34
CA THR A 465 11.18 7.15 -26.66
C THR A 465 12.59 7.30 -27.25
N PRO A 466 12.74 7.88 -28.46
CA PRO A 466 14.05 8.24 -29.02
C PRO A 466 14.82 9.18 -28.08
N PRO A 467 16.16 9.07 -27.95
CA PRO A 467 16.93 9.92 -27.04
C PRO A 467 16.76 11.42 -27.32
N ALA A 468 16.59 11.81 -28.59
CA ALA A 468 16.39 13.20 -29.00
C ALA A 468 15.02 13.79 -28.55
N LEU A 469 14.02 12.95 -28.28
CA LEU A 469 12.71 13.33 -27.75
C LEU A 469 12.56 13.00 -26.24
N TYR A 470 13.62 12.52 -25.61
CA TYR A 470 13.59 12.15 -24.20
C TYR A 470 13.58 13.39 -23.33
N VAL A 471 12.87 13.33 -22.19
CA VAL A 471 12.79 14.45 -21.24
C VAL A 471 14.19 14.87 -20.77
N VAL A 472 14.50 16.16 -20.86
CA VAL A 472 15.76 16.72 -20.37
C VAL A 472 15.50 17.61 -19.17
N ARG A 473 16.11 17.27 -18.04
CA ARG A 473 16.16 18.11 -16.84
C ARG A 473 17.62 18.36 -16.47
N ASN A 474 18.08 19.61 -16.62
CA ASN A 474 19.40 20.06 -16.18
C ASN A 474 19.24 21.14 -15.09
N HIS A 475 20.05 21.04 -14.02
CA HIS A 475 20.14 22.08 -12.98
C HIS A 475 21.15 23.17 -13.34
N GLY A 476 22.06 22.92 -14.29
CA GLY A 476 23.11 23.84 -14.73
C GLY A 476 23.56 23.51 -16.16
N ALA A 477 24.81 23.85 -16.47
CA ALA A 477 25.44 23.55 -17.75
C ALA A 477 25.68 22.05 -17.93
N VAL A 478 25.72 21.61 -19.19
CA VAL A 478 26.13 20.25 -19.53
C VAL A 478 27.65 20.21 -19.62
N PRO A 479 28.34 19.38 -18.83
CA PRO A 479 29.79 19.26 -18.89
C PRO A 479 30.22 18.62 -20.21
N GLN A 480 31.33 19.13 -20.77
CA GLN A 480 31.98 18.55 -21.95
C GLN A 480 32.95 17.44 -21.50
N LEU A 481 32.44 16.23 -21.37
CA LEU A 481 33.21 15.05 -20.96
C LEU A 481 33.60 14.20 -22.17
N SER A 482 34.71 13.47 -22.05
CA SER A 482 35.18 12.51 -23.06
C SER A 482 35.15 11.09 -22.50
N TRP A 483 34.91 10.09 -23.36
CA TRP A 483 34.89 8.68 -22.94
C TRP A 483 36.23 8.22 -22.37
N SER A 484 37.33 8.54 -23.05
CA SER A 484 38.68 8.06 -22.73
C SER A 484 39.29 8.71 -21.48
N GLU A 485 38.91 9.95 -21.16
CA GLU A 485 39.45 10.67 -20.00
C GLU A 485 38.56 10.55 -18.76
N HIS A 486 37.27 10.28 -18.93
CA HIS A 486 36.35 10.16 -17.79
C HIS A 486 36.76 9.00 -16.88
N ARG A 487 36.70 9.28 -15.58
CA ARG A 487 36.99 8.30 -14.53
C ARG A 487 35.90 8.35 -13.47
N LEU A 488 35.46 7.18 -13.02
CA LEU A 488 34.61 7.05 -11.85
C LEU A 488 35.47 6.78 -10.62
N LYS A 489 35.52 7.74 -9.70
CA LYS A 489 36.21 7.58 -8.41
C LYS A 489 35.30 6.87 -7.41
N ILE A 490 35.74 5.73 -6.88
CA ILE A 490 35.00 4.92 -5.90
C ILE A 490 35.77 4.89 -4.58
N THR A 491 35.15 5.40 -3.50
CA THR A 491 35.75 5.46 -2.16
C THR A 491 34.78 4.94 -1.09
N GLY A 492 35.17 4.97 0.19
CA GLY A 492 34.34 4.38 1.26
C GLY A 492 34.17 2.86 1.12
N VAL A 493 35.11 2.21 0.43
CA VAL A 493 35.19 0.77 0.18
C VAL A 493 36.54 0.25 0.66
N PRO A 494 36.70 -1.06 0.93
CA PRO A 494 37.95 -1.63 1.45
C PRO A 494 39.21 -1.20 0.70
N LYS A 495 39.15 -1.10 -0.63
CA LYS A 495 40.22 -0.56 -1.46
C LYS A 495 39.66 0.46 -2.44
N PRO A 496 39.88 1.78 -2.21
CA PRO A 496 39.49 2.81 -3.15
C PRO A 496 40.03 2.53 -4.55
N VAL A 497 39.21 2.76 -5.56
CA VAL A 497 39.54 2.50 -6.97
C VAL A 497 39.02 3.63 -7.85
N GLU A 498 39.67 3.82 -8.98
CA GLU A 498 39.25 4.75 -10.02
C GLU A 498 39.17 3.98 -11.33
N LEU A 499 37.99 3.97 -11.95
CA LEU A 499 37.69 3.14 -13.13
C LEU A 499 37.53 4.00 -14.38
N SER A 500 38.15 3.58 -15.50
CA SER A 500 37.87 4.16 -16.82
C SER A 500 36.55 3.66 -17.39
N MET A 501 36.04 4.36 -18.41
CA MET A 501 34.83 3.91 -19.10
C MET A 501 35.02 2.57 -19.82
N GLU A 502 36.22 2.28 -20.34
CA GLU A 502 36.55 0.96 -20.89
C GLU A 502 36.44 -0.14 -19.85
N GLN A 503 36.93 0.09 -18.62
CA GLN A 503 36.83 -0.88 -17.53
C GLN A 503 35.38 -1.08 -17.07
N ILE A 504 34.58 -0.01 -17.01
CA ILE A 504 33.16 -0.09 -16.63
C ILE A 504 32.35 -0.85 -17.69
N ALA A 505 32.65 -0.63 -18.98
CA ALA A 505 31.93 -1.25 -20.09
C ALA A 505 32.45 -2.66 -20.47
N SER A 506 33.59 -3.11 -19.94
CA SER A 506 34.19 -4.40 -20.30
C SER A 506 33.43 -5.62 -19.76
N GLY A 507 32.60 -5.43 -18.73
CA GLY A 507 31.98 -6.51 -17.97
C GLY A 507 32.87 -7.13 -16.89
N GLU A 508 34.12 -6.67 -16.74
CA GLU A 508 35.05 -7.13 -15.69
C GLU A 508 34.56 -6.76 -14.29
N TRP A 509 33.90 -5.61 -14.15
CA TRP A 509 33.42 -5.08 -12.87
C TRP A 509 31.96 -5.42 -12.58
N GLY A 510 31.33 -6.29 -13.37
CA GLY A 510 29.96 -6.74 -13.12
C GLY A 510 29.17 -7.02 -14.40
N THR A 511 27.97 -7.59 -14.23
CA THR A 511 27.15 -8.00 -15.39
C THR A 511 26.65 -6.78 -16.15
N ILE A 512 26.92 -6.73 -17.46
CA ILE A 512 26.31 -5.75 -18.37
C ILE A 512 24.92 -6.23 -18.79
N VAL A 513 23.93 -5.39 -18.56
CA VAL A 513 22.52 -5.69 -18.87
C VAL A 513 21.88 -4.58 -19.67
N SER A 514 20.87 -4.96 -20.46
CA SER A 514 20.02 -4.03 -21.24
C SER A 514 18.56 -4.20 -20.83
N ILE A 515 17.97 -3.18 -20.21
CA ILE A 515 16.61 -3.24 -19.66
C ILE A 515 15.77 -2.01 -20.01
N PRO A 516 14.46 -2.14 -20.27
CA PRO A 516 13.57 -1.01 -20.46
C PRO A 516 13.29 -0.32 -19.11
N VAL A 517 13.49 0.99 -19.03
CA VAL A 517 13.20 1.79 -17.84
C VAL A 517 12.50 3.09 -18.22
N THR A 518 11.36 3.32 -17.58
CA THR A 518 10.65 4.59 -17.63
C THR A 518 11.26 5.58 -16.64
N PHE A 519 11.76 6.71 -17.14
CA PHE A 519 12.22 7.84 -16.35
C PHE A 519 11.09 8.86 -16.20
N ILE A 520 10.92 9.39 -15.00
CA ILE A 520 9.96 10.44 -14.70
C ILE A 520 10.63 11.56 -13.90
N CYS A 521 10.40 12.82 -14.30
CA CYS A 521 10.73 13.97 -13.47
C CYS A 521 9.74 14.07 -12.30
N ALA A 522 10.20 14.30 -11.07
CA ALA A 522 9.31 14.58 -9.93
C ALA A 522 8.39 15.80 -10.16
N GLY A 523 8.78 16.70 -11.07
CA GLY A 523 7.99 17.85 -11.47
C GLY A 523 6.96 17.60 -12.57
N ASN A 524 6.82 16.37 -13.09
CA ASN A 524 5.83 16.07 -14.14
C ASN A 524 4.42 16.55 -13.73
N ARG A 525 3.70 17.18 -14.66
CA ARG A 525 2.37 17.81 -14.46
C ARG A 525 2.34 19.00 -13.49
N ARG A 526 3.46 19.60 -13.11
CA ARG A 526 3.50 20.78 -12.22
C ARG A 526 2.67 21.95 -12.75
N LYS A 527 2.56 22.12 -14.08
CA LYS A 527 1.73 23.17 -14.69
C LYS A 527 0.29 23.13 -14.17
N GLU A 528 -0.28 21.94 -13.95
CA GLU A 528 -1.64 21.79 -13.42
C GLU A 528 -1.76 22.34 -11.99
N GLN A 529 -0.74 22.14 -11.15
CA GLN A 529 -0.68 22.73 -9.81
C GLN A 529 -0.54 24.26 -9.89
N ASN A 530 0.31 24.75 -10.80
CA ASN A 530 0.55 26.17 -11.02
C ASN A 530 -0.68 26.93 -11.53
N LEU A 531 -1.63 26.25 -12.19
CA LEU A 531 -2.95 26.81 -12.53
C LEU A 531 -3.84 27.05 -11.30
N THR A 532 -3.61 26.32 -10.20
CA THR A 532 -4.36 26.48 -8.94
C THR A 532 -3.66 27.48 -8.02
N LYS A 533 -2.35 27.31 -7.81
CA LYS A 533 -1.51 28.23 -7.01
C LYS A 533 -0.09 28.20 -7.56
N LYS A 534 0.44 29.37 -7.94
CA LYS A 534 1.78 29.46 -8.53
C LYS A 534 2.85 28.99 -7.54
N THR A 535 3.68 28.04 -7.97
CA THR A 535 4.86 27.54 -7.26
C THR A 535 6.15 28.13 -7.87
N VAL A 536 7.28 27.92 -7.19
CA VAL A 536 8.61 28.36 -7.64
C VAL A 536 9.12 27.57 -8.86
N GLY A 537 8.57 26.37 -9.11
CA GLY A 537 8.98 25.51 -10.21
C GLY A 537 8.36 25.91 -11.55
N PHE A 538 9.10 25.71 -12.64
CA PHE A 538 8.62 25.94 -14.00
C PHE A 538 7.54 24.91 -14.43
N ASP A 539 6.79 25.29 -15.47
CA ASP A 539 5.51 24.68 -15.87
C ASP A 539 5.68 23.42 -16.74
N TRP A 540 6.11 22.31 -16.15
CA TRP A 540 6.03 21.00 -16.81
C TRP A 540 4.58 20.64 -17.14
N GLY A 541 4.32 20.32 -18.40
CA GLY A 541 3.14 19.59 -18.82
C GLY A 541 3.21 18.12 -18.39
N ALA A 542 2.50 17.26 -19.13
CA ALA A 542 2.50 15.82 -18.88
C ALA A 542 3.57 15.07 -19.72
N GLY A 543 4.53 15.77 -20.31
CA GLY A 543 5.57 15.20 -21.17
C GLY A 543 6.88 14.91 -20.45
N ALA A 544 6.98 15.18 -19.14
CA ALA A 544 8.22 14.98 -18.36
C ALA A 544 8.47 13.49 -18.01
N VAL A 545 8.33 12.62 -19.01
CA VAL A 545 8.38 11.16 -18.97
C VAL A 545 9.05 10.65 -20.25
N GLY A 546 9.80 9.56 -20.15
CA GLY A 546 10.30 8.83 -21.31
C GLY A 546 10.66 7.39 -20.95
N ASN A 547 10.47 6.46 -21.89
CA ASN A 547 10.82 5.05 -21.70
C ASN A 547 11.91 4.65 -22.70
N SER A 548 13.02 4.13 -22.22
CA SER A 548 14.16 3.73 -23.07
C SER A 548 14.74 2.41 -22.61
N VAL A 549 15.42 1.71 -23.51
CA VAL A 549 16.28 0.59 -23.11
C VAL A 549 17.62 1.15 -22.68
N TRP A 550 18.02 0.87 -21.45
CA TRP A 550 19.28 1.34 -20.89
C TRP A 550 20.26 0.18 -20.77
N THR A 551 21.50 0.40 -21.20
CA THR A 551 22.58 -0.57 -21.04
C THR A 551 23.61 -0.06 -20.06
N GLY A 552 23.96 -0.90 -19.09
CA GLY A 552 24.89 -0.56 -18.03
C GLY A 552 25.36 -1.76 -17.22
N VAL A 553 26.34 -1.51 -16.36
CA VAL A 553 26.75 -2.48 -15.33
C VAL A 553 25.77 -2.42 -14.17
N ARG A 554 25.36 -3.59 -13.66
CA ARG A 554 24.55 -3.68 -12.43
C ARG A 554 25.35 -3.17 -11.25
N LEU A 555 24.78 -2.22 -10.51
CA LEU A 555 25.45 -1.60 -9.36
C LEU A 555 25.75 -2.63 -8.27
N CYS A 556 24.87 -3.61 -8.04
CA CYS A 556 25.10 -4.66 -7.05
C CYS A 556 26.36 -5.49 -7.35
N ASP A 557 26.62 -5.79 -8.62
CA ASP A 557 27.77 -6.59 -9.04
C ASP A 557 29.08 -5.79 -8.89
N LEU A 558 29.03 -4.50 -9.25
CA LEU A 558 30.17 -3.60 -9.10
C LEU A 558 30.49 -3.33 -7.63
N LEU A 559 29.48 -3.13 -6.77
CA LEU A 559 29.67 -3.02 -5.33
C LEU A 559 30.30 -4.29 -4.76
N ALA A 560 29.85 -5.46 -5.20
CA ALA A 560 30.45 -6.73 -4.80
C ALA A 560 31.93 -6.84 -5.25
N ALA A 561 32.26 -6.40 -6.47
CA ALA A 561 33.63 -6.38 -6.98
C ALA A 561 34.58 -5.48 -6.17
N VAL A 562 34.07 -4.39 -5.59
CA VAL A 562 34.83 -3.52 -4.68
C VAL A 562 34.72 -3.92 -3.20
N GLY A 563 34.15 -5.08 -2.89
CA GLY A 563 34.11 -5.66 -1.53
C GLY A 563 32.91 -5.25 -0.68
N ILE A 564 31.88 -4.64 -1.25
CA ILE A 564 30.63 -4.28 -0.57
C ILE A 564 29.52 -5.25 -0.97
N THR A 565 29.23 -6.22 -0.11
CA THR A 565 28.25 -7.28 -0.40
C THR A 565 27.03 -7.27 0.52
N ARG A 566 27.05 -6.47 1.60
CA ARG A 566 25.95 -6.35 2.56
C ARG A 566 25.98 -5.01 3.30
N PRO A 567 24.82 -4.52 3.79
CA PRO A 567 24.78 -3.39 4.71
C PRO A 567 25.52 -3.68 6.02
N SER A 568 26.14 -2.65 6.60
CA SER A 568 26.79 -2.69 7.91
C SER A 568 26.54 -1.39 8.68
N LYS A 569 27.03 -1.26 9.92
CA LYS A 569 26.94 0.02 10.66
C LYS A 569 27.70 1.16 9.95
N GLU A 570 28.77 0.83 9.25
CA GLU A 570 29.64 1.77 8.51
C GLU A 570 29.19 1.96 7.06
N HIS A 571 28.41 1.00 6.52
CA HIS A 571 27.98 0.97 5.13
C HIS A 571 26.45 0.90 5.06
N ARG A 572 25.81 2.07 4.93
CA ARG A 572 24.35 2.23 4.94
C ARG A 572 23.80 2.90 3.69
N PHE A 573 24.57 3.77 3.07
CA PHE A 573 24.16 4.55 1.92
C PHE A 573 25.24 4.55 0.85
N VAL A 574 24.81 4.45 -0.41
CA VAL A 574 25.67 4.69 -1.58
C VAL A 574 25.38 6.10 -2.07
N HIS A 575 26.42 6.91 -2.11
CA HIS A 575 26.38 8.29 -2.59
C HIS A 575 26.83 8.36 -4.03
N PHE A 576 26.27 9.31 -4.76
CA PHE A 576 26.56 9.56 -6.16
C PHE A 576 26.67 11.07 -6.38
N GLU A 577 27.72 11.50 -7.07
CA GLU A 577 27.90 12.90 -7.44
C GLU A 577 28.38 13.04 -8.88
N GLY A 578 27.86 14.08 -9.54
CA GLY A 578 28.39 14.58 -10.81
C GLY A 578 29.65 15.43 -10.61
N PRO A 579 30.09 16.18 -11.63
CA PRO A 579 31.30 17.00 -11.55
C PRO A 579 31.17 18.14 -10.53
N LEU A 580 32.30 18.54 -9.94
CA LEU A 580 32.39 19.59 -8.94
C LEU A 580 32.31 20.98 -9.59
N GLY A 581 31.70 21.95 -8.91
CA GLY A 581 31.68 23.36 -9.34
C GLY A 581 30.72 23.70 -10.48
N GLU A 582 29.91 22.76 -10.95
CA GLU A 582 28.97 22.95 -12.08
C GLU A 582 27.68 23.68 -11.67
N LEU A 583 27.34 23.68 -10.38
CA LEU A 583 26.09 24.21 -9.85
C LEU A 583 26.32 25.33 -8.82
N PRO A 584 25.42 26.31 -8.77
CA PRO A 584 25.58 27.49 -7.93
C PRO A 584 25.40 27.23 -6.43
N GLN A 585 24.84 26.07 -6.05
CA GLN A 585 24.50 25.75 -4.67
C GLN A 585 25.19 24.48 -4.17
N GLY A 586 25.39 24.40 -2.86
CA GLY A 586 26.01 23.27 -2.18
C GLY A 586 27.52 23.44 -2.00
N LYS A 587 28.08 22.74 -0.99
CA LYS A 587 29.50 22.88 -0.58
C LYS A 587 30.48 22.58 -1.72
N THR A 588 30.12 21.65 -2.59
CA THR A 588 30.94 21.14 -3.69
C THR A 588 30.56 21.74 -5.05
N GLY A 589 29.44 22.48 -5.14
CA GLY A 589 28.84 22.87 -6.40
C GLY A 589 28.48 21.69 -7.31
N SER A 590 28.32 20.47 -6.78
CA SER A 590 27.92 19.28 -7.55
C SER A 590 26.44 18.94 -7.33
N TYR A 591 25.82 18.31 -8.33
CA TYR A 591 24.54 17.62 -8.12
C TYR A 591 24.81 16.24 -7.51
N GLY A 592 24.15 15.94 -6.39
CA GLY A 592 24.41 14.71 -5.66
C GLY A 592 23.22 14.21 -4.85
N THR A 593 23.21 12.90 -4.61
CA THR A 593 22.24 12.23 -3.75
C THR A 593 22.85 10.95 -3.18
N SER A 594 22.14 10.30 -2.28
CA SER A 594 22.42 8.92 -1.89
C SER A 594 21.17 8.06 -1.95
N ILE A 595 21.37 6.74 -2.00
CA ILE A 595 20.32 5.73 -1.78
C ILE A 595 20.73 4.75 -0.68
N ASP A 596 19.76 4.05 -0.13
CA ASP A 596 20.00 2.96 0.82
C ASP A 596 20.85 1.86 0.16
N LEU A 597 21.89 1.38 0.84
CA LEU A 597 22.78 0.35 0.32
C LEU A 597 22.03 -0.97 0.09
N GLY A 598 21.01 -1.27 0.90
CA GLY A 598 20.14 -2.41 0.66
C GLY A 598 19.42 -2.34 -0.68
N TRP A 599 19.10 -1.14 -1.18
CA TRP A 599 18.51 -0.97 -2.52
C TRP A 599 19.56 -1.15 -3.62
N ALA A 600 20.76 -0.61 -3.40
CA ALA A 600 21.87 -0.74 -4.36
C ALA A 600 22.33 -2.20 -4.55
N LEU A 601 22.21 -3.01 -3.50
CA LEU A 601 22.55 -4.43 -3.50
C LEU A 601 21.39 -5.35 -3.92
N ASP A 602 20.17 -4.84 -4.01
CA ASP A 602 18.99 -5.62 -4.39
C ASP A 602 18.96 -5.84 -5.91
N ARG A 603 19.20 -7.08 -6.34
CA ARG A 603 19.30 -7.43 -7.75
C ARG A 603 18.01 -7.19 -8.52
N GLU A 604 16.86 -7.34 -7.86
CA GLU A 604 15.52 -7.15 -8.45
C GLU A 604 15.19 -5.68 -8.68
N ARG A 605 15.94 -4.75 -8.07
CA ARG A 605 15.80 -3.32 -8.32
C ARG A 605 16.52 -2.85 -9.58
N ASP A 606 17.36 -3.71 -10.17
CA ASP A 606 18.02 -3.43 -11.45
C ASP A 606 18.74 -2.06 -11.47
N VAL A 607 19.37 -1.63 -10.37
CA VAL A 607 20.11 -0.36 -10.33
C VAL A 607 21.34 -0.47 -11.24
N LEU A 608 21.50 0.46 -12.18
CA LEU A 608 22.59 0.43 -13.15
C LEU A 608 23.50 1.66 -13.04
N LEU A 609 24.77 1.46 -13.38
CA LEU A 609 25.59 2.52 -13.96
C LEU A 609 25.50 2.38 -15.48
N ALA A 610 24.65 3.21 -16.08
CA ALA A 610 24.30 3.16 -17.50
C ALA A 610 25.23 4.03 -18.35
N PHE A 611 25.63 3.50 -19.49
CA PHE A 611 26.49 4.16 -20.47
C PHE A 611 25.94 4.09 -21.91
N LYS A 612 24.81 3.40 -22.13
CA LYS A 612 24.02 3.49 -23.37
C LYS A 612 22.53 3.70 -23.11
N GLN A 613 21.87 4.33 -24.07
CA GLN A 613 20.42 4.51 -24.16
C GLN A 613 19.97 4.13 -25.58
N ASN A 614 19.04 3.20 -25.68
CA ASN A 614 18.55 2.60 -26.93
C ASN A 614 19.69 2.07 -27.83
N GLY A 615 20.69 1.42 -27.22
CA GLY A 615 21.83 0.80 -27.91
C GLY A 615 22.97 1.74 -28.31
N GLU A 616 22.77 3.06 -28.20
CA GLU A 616 23.76 4.09 -28.51
C GLU A 616 24.39 4.64 -27.23
N LEU A 617 25.62 5.17 -27.31
CA LEU A 617 26.22 5.90 -26.18
C LEU A 617 25.30 7.03 -25.73
N LEU A 618 25.32 7.34 -24.43
CA LEU A 618 24.53 8.43 -23.87
C LEU A 618 24.78 9.73 -24.65
N THR A 619 23.72 10.52 -24.83
CA THR A 619 23.87 11.89 -25.31
C THR A 619 24.35 12.80 -24.17
N PRO A 620 24.98 13.96 -24.47
CA PRO A 620 25.43 14.89 -23.45
C PRO A 620 24.34 15.28 -22.43
N ASP A 621 23.14 15.63 -22.89
CA ASP A 621 22.00 16.00 -22.03
C ASP A 621 21.52 14.85 -21.12
N HIS A 622 21.81 13.60 -21.49
CA HIS A 622 21.38 12.41 -20.76
C HIS A 622 22.48 11.75 -19.93
N GLY A 623 23.63 12.41 -19.79
CA GLY A 623 24.67 12.04 -18.82
C GLY A 623 25.90 11.38 -19.40
N PHE A 624 26.23 11.61 -20.67
CA PHE A 624 27.47 11.09 -21.27
C PHE A 624 28.72 11.44 -20.43
N PRO A 625 29.62 10.49 -20.12
CA PRO A 625 29.61 9.10 -20.58
C PRO A 625 28.92 8.11 -19.62
N LEU A 626 28.59 8.51 -18.39
CA LEU A 626 28.08 7.62 -17.36
C LEU A 626 26.99 8.27 -16.51
N ARG A 627 25.92 7.53 -16.22
CA ARG A 627 24.89 7.94 -15.27
C ARG A 627 24.47 6.80 -14.35
N THR A 628 23.84 7.13 -13.23
CA THR A 628 23.04 6.17 -12.47
C THR A 628 21.64 6.04 -13.06
N LEU A 629 21.07 4.85 -12.96
CA LEU A 629 19.69 4.55 -13.33
C LEU A 629 19.04 3.70 -12.24
N LEU A 630 17.88 4.14 -11.74
CA LEU A 630 17.19 3.53 -10.60
C LEU A 630 15.73 3.24 -10.96
N PRO A 631 15.42 2.07 -11.55
CA PRO A 631 14.05 1.70 -11.89
C PRO A 631 13.04 1.94 -10.76
N GLY A 632 11.86 2.45 -11.11
CA GLY A 632 10.80 2.76 -10.15
C GLY A 632 11.04 3.99 -9.26
N CYS A 633 12.19 4.66 -9.38
CA CYS A 633 12.50 5.89 -8.63
C CYS A 633 12.37 7.14 -9.51
N ILE A 634 12.19 8.31 -8.87
CA ILE A 634 12.20 9.58 -9.59
C ILE A 634 13.56 9.88 -10.23
N GLY A 635 13.53 10.57 -11.36
CA GLY A 635 14.71 10.97 -12.10
C GLY A 635 15.71 11.84 -11.30
N GLY A 636 15.24 12.54 -10.26
CA GLY A 636 16.10 13.32 -9.37
C GLY A 636 17.14 12.48 -8.61
N ARG A 637 16.95 11.16 -8.51
CA ARG A 637 17.92 10.23 -7.90
C ARG A 637 18.90 9.62 -8.91
N MET A 638 18.67 9.82 -10.20
CA MET A 638 19.44 9.23 -11.29
C MET A 638 20.50 10.23 -11.79
N ILE A 639 21.58 10.37 -11.02
CA ILE A 639 22.71 11.29 -11.25
C ILE A 639 23.30 11.07 -12.65
N LYS A 640 23.35 12.14 -13.44
CA LYS A 640 24.03 12.23 -14.74
C LYS A 640 25.49 12.65 -14.57
N TRP A 641 26.32 12.33 -15.56
CA TRP A 641 27.74 12.71 -15.58
C TRP A 641 28.48 12.21 -14.33
N LEU A 642 28.19 10.97 -13.91
CA LEU A 642 28.63 10.42 -12.63
C LEU A 642 30.17 10.39 -12.55
N SER A 643 30.73 11.18 -11.63
CA SER A 643 32.18 11.33 -11.44
C SER A 643 32.67 10.66 -10.15
N SER A 644 31.81 10.58 -9.12
CA SER A 644 32.20 10.02 -7.82
C SER A 644 31.08 9.19 -7.20
N MET A 645 31.49 8.11 -6.55
CA MET A 645 30.62 7.23 -5.77
C MET A 645 31.32 6.80 -4.49
N TRP A 646 30.60 6.74 -3.37
CA TRP A 646 31.16 6.21 -2.14
C TRP A 646 30.10 5.62 -1.22
N VAL A 647 30.53 4.75 -0.31
CA VAL A 647 29.65 4.16 0.71
C VAL A 647 29.91 4.82 2.06
N SER A 648 28.84 5.08 2.82
CA SER A 648 28.95 5.66 4.17
C SER A 648 27.78 5.25 5.08
N ASP A 649 27.87 5.63 6.36
CA ASP A 649 26.88 5.36 7.40
C ASP A 649 25.68 6.34 7.38
N LYS A 650 25.80 7.47 6.68
CA LYS A 650 24.81 8.56 6.65
C LYS A 650 24.34 8.88 5.22
N PRO A 651 23.11 9.42 5.06
CA PRO A 651 22.64 9.88 3.76
C PRO A 651 23.41 11.13 3.28
N SER A 652 23.25 11.46 2.00
CA SER A 652 23.88 12.61 1.36
C SER A 652 23.53 13.92 2.05
N GLU A 653 24.56 14.74 2.26
CA GLU A 653 24.40 16.13 2.71
C GLU A 653 24.39 17.13 1.55
N ASN A 654 24.32 16.65 0.31
CA ASN A 654 24.29 17.50 -0.86
C ASN A 654 23.05 18.43 -0.81
N HIS A 655 23.22 19.69 -1.24
CA HIS A 655 22.14 20.68 -1.21
C HIS A 655 20.89 20.17 -1.92
N TYR A 656 21.04 19.56 -3.09
CA TYR A 656 19.93 19.06 -3.90
C TYR A 656 19.30 17.77 -3.36
N HIS A 657 19.93 17.10 -2.40
CA HIS A 657 19.32 15.99 -1.66
C HIS A 657 18.28 16.47 -0.64
N TYR A 658 18.50 17.65 -0.05
CA TYR A 658 17.60 18.25 0.94
C TYR A 658 16.61 19.23 0.33
N PHE A 659 17.09 20.21 -0.43
CA PHE A 659 16.32 21.37 -0.90
C PHE A 659 15.66 21.18 -2.27
N ASP A 660 15.52 19.93 -2.73
CA ASP A 660 14.81 19.57 -3.96
C ASP A 660 14.13 18.20 -3.79
N ASN A 661 13.19 17.87 -4.67
CA ASN A 661 12.55 16.55 -4.78
C ASN A 661 11.93 16.04 -3.47
N ARG A 662 11.10 16.87 -2.84
CA ARG A 662 10.25 16.54 -1.69
C ARG A 662 8.79 16.90 -1.93
N VAL A 663 7.87 16.12 -1.37
CA VAL A 663 6.44 16.50 -1.31
C VAL A 663 6.14 16.92 0.13
N LEU A 664 6.07 18.23 0.34
CA LEU A 664 5.71 18.80 1.64
C LEU A 664 4.18 18.83 1.81
N PRO A 665 3.66 18.85 3.04
CA PRO A 665 2.23 19.00 3.28
C PRO A 665 1.67 20.30 2.67
N PRO A 666 0.40 20.33 2.23
CA PRO A 666 -0.15 21.48 1.49
C PRO A 666 -0.14 22.83 2.22
N HIS A 667 -0.10 22.83 3.55
CA HIS A 667 -0.02 24.05 4.37
C HIS A 667 1.40 24.61 4.47
N VAL A 668 2.41 23.86 4.07
CA VAL A 668 3.82 24.26 4.16
C VAL A 668 4.22 24.99 2.89
N ASP A 669 4.41 26.30 3.02
CA ASP A 669 5.01 27.13 1.98
C ASP A 669 6.55 27.19 2.11
N ALA A 670 7.20 27.95 1.24
CA ALA A 670 8.66 28.04 1.21
C ALA A 670 9.22 28.63 2.51
N ASP A 671 8.61 29.70 3.03
CA ASP A 671 9.08 30.39 4.23
C ASP A 671 8.97 29.47 5.45
N LEU A 672 7.83 28.78 5.61
CA LEU A 672 7.64 27.79 6.65
C LEU A 672 8.61 26.62 6.48
N ALA A 673 8.82 26.15 5.25
CA ALA A 673 9.75 25.06 4.95
C ALA A 673 11.18 25.35 5.43
N TYR A 674 11.64 26.60 5.26
CA TYR A 674 12.94 27.06 5.77
C TYR A 674 12.93 27.27 7.28
N ALA A 675 11.94 27.98 7.81
CA ALA A 675 11.88 28.35 9.22
C ALA A 675 11.83 27.12 10.16
N GLU A 676 11.13 26.07 9.75
CA GLU A 676 10.92 24.87 10.58
C GLU A 676 11.71 23.64 10.09
N GLY A 677 12.63 23.82 9.14
CA GLY A 677 13.53 22.76 8.69
C GLY A 677 12.81 21.57 8.00
N TRP A 678 11.70 21.82 7.31
CA TRP A 678 10.92 20.77 6.62
C TRP A 678 11.74 20.01 5.57
N TRP A 679 12.71 20.67 4.94
CA TRP A 679 13.64 20.07 3.99
C TRP A 679 14.50 18.94 4.58
N TYR A 680 14.63 18.85 5.91
CA TYR A 680 15.44 17.83 6.57
C TYR A 680 14.60 16.66 7.10
N LYS A 681 13.27 16.74 7.02
CA LYS A 681 12.35 15.69 7.48
C LYS A 681 12.30 14.54 6.45
N PRO A 682 12.83 13.34 6.76
CA PRO A 682 13.05 12.28 5.78
C PRO A 682 11.76 11.71 5.18
N GLU A 683 10.62 11.80 5.87
CA GLU A 683 9.32 11.31 5.41
C GLU A 683 8.80 12.00 4.14
N TYR A 684 9.30 13.20 3.82
CA TYR A 684 8.90 13.95 2.63
C TYR A 684 9.84 13.74 1.44
N ILE A 685 10.91 12.94 1.61
CA ILE A 685 11.82 12.65 0.50
C ILE A 685 11.11 11.81 -0.56
N ILE A 686 11.21 12.23 -1.82
CA ILE A 686 10.71 11.42 -2.92
C ILE A 686 11.80 10.45 -3.35
N ASN A 687 11.51 9.16 -3.26
CA ASN A 687 12.33 8.11 -3.85
C ASN A 687 11.52 7.37 -4.91
N HIS A 688 10.53 6.58 -4.50
CA HIS A 688 9.61 5.92 -5.42
C HIS A 688 8.60 6.91 -5.99
N MET A 689 8.27 6.70 -7.27
CA MET A 689 7.19 7.44 -7.93
C MET A 689 5.83 6.99 -7.39
N ASN A 690 4.86 7.90 -7.35
CA ASN A 690 3.46 7.52 -7.14
C ASN A 690 2.85 6.98 -8.43
N ILE A 691 1.66 6.39 -8.33
CA ILE A 691 0.85 6.04 -9.50
C ILE A 691 0.41 7.32 -10.23
N ASN A 692 0.55 7.34 -11.55
CA ASN A 692 0.13 8.47 -12.38
C ASN A 692 -0.24 8.01 -13.80
N SER A 693 -1.03 8.82 -14.49
CA SER A 693 -1.39 8.65 -15.89
C SER A 693 -1.72 9.98 -16.54
N ALA A 694 -1.60 10.05 -17.87
CA ALA A 694 -2.03 11.20 -18.65
C ALA A 694 -2.55 10.74 -20.02
N MET A 695 -3.50 11.49 -20.56
CA MET A 695 -4.10 11.22 -21.87
C MET A 695 -3.29 11.87 -23.01
N PHE A 696 -3.11 11.12 -24.09
CA PHE A 696 -2.69 11.62 -25.39
C PHE A 696 -3.88 12.06 -26.24
N GLU A 697 -4.97 11.28 -26.22
CA GLU A 697 -6.19 11.51 -26.98
C GLU A 697 -7.44 11.27 -26.11
N PRO A 698 -8.50 12.09 -26.26
CA PRO A 698 -8.54 13.32 -27.06
C PRO A 698 -7.60 14.41 -26.51
N ARG A 699 -7.15 15.33 -27.38
CA ARG A 699 -6.23 16.40 -26.96
C ARG A 699 -7.00 17.49 -26.24
N HIS A 700 -6.30 18.24 -25.38
CA HIS A 700 -6.87 19.44 -24.77
C HIS A 700 -7.34 20.41 -25.88
N ASN A 701 -8.60 20.87 -25.79
CA ASN A 701 -9.28 21.70 -26.78
C ASN A 701 -9.41 21.06 -28.19
N SER A 702 -9.45 19.73 -28.31
CA SER A 702 -9.90 19.10 -29.55
C SER A 702 -11.42 19.17 -29.68
N PHE A 703 -11.92 19.55 -30.84
CA PHE A 703 -13.34 19.61 -31.17
C PHE A 703 -13.72 18.47 -32.13
N VAL A 704 -14.98 18.05 -32.09
CA VAL A 704 -15.58 17.10 -33.04
C VAL A 704 -16.76 17.80 -33.70
N GLU A 705 -16.82 17.77 -35.03
CA GLU A 705 -17.95 18.34 -35.77
C GLU A 705 -19.22 17.52 -35.54
N GLU A 706 -20.33 18.19 -35.22
CA GLU A 706 -21.62 17.55 -34.92
C GLU A 706 -22.11 16.63 -36.05
N LYS A 707 -21.90 17.03 -37.31
CA LYS A 707 -22.26 16.21 -38.49
C LYS A 707 -21.42 14.94 -38.65
N ASN A 708 -20.28 14.87 -37.98
CA ASN A 708 -19.29 13.79 -38.06
C ASN A 708 -19.03 13.17 -36.69
N LEU A 709 -19.97 13.26 -35.74
CA LEU A 709 -19.84 12.66 -34.42
C LEU A 709 -19.57 11.15 -34.55
N PRO A 710 -18.36 10.68 -34.18
CA PRO A 710 -18.05 9.27 -34.31
C PRO A 710 -18.81 8.51 -33.22
N LYS A 711 -19.33 7.33 -33.57
CA LYS A 711 -20.01 6.44 -32.59
C LYS A 711 -19.06 5.97 -31.48
N THR A 712 -17.76 6.03 -31.73
CA THR A 712 -16.69 5.65 -30.80
C THR A 712 -15.56 6.68 -30.88
N ILE A 713 -14.96 7.01 -29.74
CA ILE A 713 -13.79 7.89 -29.67
C ILE A 713 -12.62 7.09 -29.12
N LYS A 714 -11.46 7.17 -29.77
CA LYS A 714 -10.22 6.59 -29.26
C LYS A 714 -9.74 7.42 -28.06
N VAL A 715 -9.63 6.76 -26.91
CA VAL A 715 -8.96 7.30 -25.73
C VAL A 715 -7.63 6.58 -25.59
N SER A 716 -6.54 7.34 -25.50
CA SER A 716 -5.20 6.77 -25.32
C SER A 716 -4.35 7.65 -24.43
N GLY A 717 -3.31 7.07 -23.84
CA GLY A 717 -2.46 7.73 -22.86
C GLY A 717 -1.34 6.82 -22.39
N TYR A 718 -0.65 7.24 -21.34
CA TYR A 718 0.31 6.41 -20.61
C TYR A 718 -0.12 6.29 -19.14
N GLY A 719 0.39 5.25 -18.47
CA GLY A 719 0.30 5.09 -17.02
C GLY A 719 1.60 4.50 -16.48
N TYR A 720 1.97 4.86 -15.26
CA TYR A 720 3.15 4.33 -14.57
C TYR A 720 2.94 4.30 -13.06
N THR A 721 3.80 3.54 -12.37
CA THR A 721 3.96 3.55 -10.92
C THR A 721 5.45 3.41 -10.57
N GLY A 722 5.82 3.76 -9.33
CA GLY A 722 7.13 3.47 -8.78
C GLY A 722 7.16 2.16 -8.00
N GLY A 723 8.36 1.71 -7.66
CA GLY A 723 8.60 0.54 -6.81
C GLY A 723 8.82 -0.80 -7.51
N GLY A 724 8.75 -0.84 -8.86
CA GLY A 724 8.59 -2.07 -9.63
C GLY A 724 7.11 -2.33 -9.90
#